data_AF-A0A959NKA7-F1
#
_entry.id   AF-A0A959NKA7-F1
#
_cell.length_a   1.000
_cell.length_b   1.000
_cell.length_c   1.000
_cell.angle_alpha   90.00
_cell.angle_beta   90.00
_cell.angle_gamma   90.00
#
_symmetry.space_group_name_H-M   'P 1'
#
loop_
_entity.id
_entity.type
_entity.pdbx_description
1 polymer ?
#
loop_
_entity_poly.entity_id
_entity_poly.type
_entity_poly.pdbx_seq_one_letter_code
_entity_poly.pdbx_strand_id
1 'polypeptide(L)'
;VILGVLGYLIYWSSKNDKQTLHLIFKSLLLAIVGFSSYTMIIIRSNQDTPINLNSPKTFPEFVSYMNREQYGDQPMFKRRFTREPHQTEVYQNYTSDLDFFWSYQMNHMFNRYLLWNYVGRDSTIQDAGVNVSQLWAIPFIIAMFGIYYHYKRDWKMATVFLIMFIFLGYLTAFYQNQQQPQPRERDYFYVGAFFVFSIWIALGVRGILDLIKTSLKNSSMIKPAYSAIVLLLTILIPVKMLSSNYFENDRSRNFVPWDYSYNLLQSAGPNSIIFTNGDNDTFPLWYLQDVEGVRRDVRIANLSLLNTPWYIKQLKNTEPHGAPKIKMNLTDAQIEAIAPSQWKTRNITVPIDKKTYEEFGITDTSIINEGMISWQMKPTVNFGSVQAVRAQDIVAMDIVRANMNDRPIYFAVTTPDNSKIGLNDYLTMEGLSFKITPKTSKDYYNAIDEEIMWKQLMDEPEGFSKDYQPGFKFRGLNDSTIFMDENHQRLTLNYRNAYIRLALFELYSEKDNEKVIQVLDKMDEKIPHKLIPVDYRLLNDVANLYYTAGEKVKYEKYAREIEKEAMNDLETNGFRPTGDYNPYLILKQVYDNLGEYDKFLELLKRLKTAVPTDPTIDRLIDQYQRLSNGTIPEIPKQNK
;
A
#
# COMPACT_ATOMS: atom_id res chain seq x y z
N VAL A 1 6.30 5.50 44.39
CA VAL A 1 5.53 6.19 45.44
C VAL A 1 4.02 6.12 45.21
N ILE A 2 3.47 6.67 44.11
CA ILE A 2 2.02 6.71 43.84
C ILE A 2 1.35 5.31 43.91
N LEU A 3 1.93 4.30 43.25
CA LEU A 3 1.41 2.93 43.30
C LEU A 3 1.41 2.34 44.72
N GLY A 4 2.41 2.68 45.54
CA GLY A 4 2.48 2.25 46.93
C GLY A 4 1.41 2.91 47.80
N VAL A 5 1.13 4.20 47.58
CA VAL A 5 0.04 4.92 48.25
C VAL A 5 -1.31 4.33 47.85
N LEU A 6 -1.55 4.09 46.56
CA LEU A 6 -2.79 3.46 46.10
C LEU A 6 -2.95 2.03 46.62
N GLY A 7 -1.88 1.23 46.65
CA GLY A 7 -1.88 -0.10 47.26
C GLY A 7 -2.28 -0.05 48.74
N TYR A 8 -1.70 0.89 49.49
CA TYR A 8 -2.09 1.12 50.88
C TYR A 8 -3.54 1.57 51.02
N LEU A 9 -4.03 2.48 50.18
CA LEU A 9 -5.42 2.95 50.22
C LEU A 9 -6.42 1.84 49.86
N ILE A 10 -6.08 0.95 48.94
CA ILE A 10 -6.88 -0.25 48.62
C ILE A 10 -6.92 -1.19 49.81
N TYR A 11 -5.77 -1.46 50.44
CA TYR A 11 -5.68 -2.27 51.65
C TYR A 11 -6.49 -1.66 52.81
N TRP A 12 -6.30 -0.37 53.07
CA TRP A 12 -6.97 0.37 54.13
C TRP A 12 -8.49 0.41 53.91
N SER A 13 -8.95 0.71 52.69
CA SER A 13 -10.38 0.74 52.36
C SER A 13 -11.03 -0.63 52.49
N SER A 14 -10.30 -1.70 52.16
CA SER A 14 -10.76 -3.08 52.39
C SER A 14 -10.86 -3.40 53.88
N LYS A 15 -9.86 -3.01 54.67
CA LYS A 15 -9.81 -3.29 56.12
C LYS A 15 -10.88 -2.53 56.92
N ASN A 16 -11.28 -1.35 56.44
CA ASN A 16 -12.25 -0.48 57.11
C ASN A 16 -13.68 -0.56 56.49
N ASP A 17 -13.95 -1.59 55.69
CA ASP A 17 -15.24 -1.84 55.02
C ASP A 17 -15.80 -0.62 54.25
N LYS A 18 -14.90 0.13 53.60
CA LYS A 18 -15.25 1.30 52.78
C LYS A 18 -15.41 0.87 51.32
N GLN A 19 -16.48 0.15 51.00
CA GLN A 19 -16.70 -0.47 49.68
C GLN A 19 -16.61 0.52 48.51
N THR A 20 -17.21 1.71 48.63
CA THR A 20 -17.13 2.75 47.58
C THR A 20 -15.70 3.25 47.37
N LEU A 21 -14.97 3.54 48.45
CA LEU A 21 -13.57 3.98 48.36
C LEU A 21 -12.68 2.87 47.81
N HIS A 22 -12.96 1.63 48.20
CA HIS A 22 -12.25 0.46 47.72
C HIS A 22 -12.40 0.29 46.20
N LEU A 23 -13.62 0.48 45.68
CA LEU A 23 -13.86 0.51 44.25
C LEU A 23 -13.14 1.68 43.58
N ILE A 24 -13.24 2.90 44.13
CA ILE A 24 -12.57 4.09 43.58
C ILE A 24 -11.06 3.88 43.48
N PHE A 25 -10.41 3.42 44.54
CA PHE A 25 -8.96 3.23 44.55
C PHE A 25 -8.51 2.10 43.62
N LYS A 26 -9.28 1.01 43.51
CA LYS A 26 -9.03 -0.04 42.51
C LYS A 26 -9.17 0.50 41.09
N SER A 27 -10.21 1.27 40.81
CA SER A 27 -10.42 1.90 39.50
C SER A 27 -9.30 2.89 39.16
N LEU A 28 -8.86 3.71 40.12
CA LEU A 28 -7.73 4.62 39.96
C LEU A 28 -6.42 3.87 39.72
N LEU A 29 -6.15 2.79 40.46
CA LEU A 29 -4.98 1.95 40.23
C LEU A 29 -4.99 1.38 38.80
N LEU A 30 -6.12 0.81 38.37
CA LEU A 30 -6.28 0.26 37.02
C LEU A 30 -6.10 1.34 35.95
N ALA A 31 -6.65 2.54 36.17
CA ALA A 31 -6.46 3.67 35.27
C ALA A 31 -4.98 4.06 35.17
N ILE A 32 -4.27 4.22 36.30
CA ILE A 32 -2.84 4.57 36.30
C ILE A 32 -2.00 3.48 35.62
N VAL A 33 -2.28 2.21 35.91
CA VAL A 33 -1.59 1.09 35.24
C VAL A 33 -1.86 1.14 33.73
N GLY A 34 -3.09 1.41 33.31
CA GLY A 34 -3.43 1.61 31.89
C GLY A 34 -2.67 2.77 31.26
N PHE A 35 -2.68 3.95 31.88
CA PHE A 35 -1.97 5.14 31.39
C PHE A 35 -0.44 4.98 31.43
N SER A 36 0.09 4.13 32.30
CA SER A 36 1.54 3.90 32.39
C SER A 36 2.12 3.31 31.09
N SER A 37 1.30 2.65 30.26
CA SER A 37 1.70 2.16 28.93
C SER A 37 2.21 3.29 28.01
N TYR A 38 1.71 4.51 28.16
CA TYR A 38 2.16 5.66 27.38
C TYR A 38 3.56 6.17 27.77
N THR A 39 4.07 5.79 28.95
CA THR A 39 5.44 6.18 29.39
C THR A 39 6.51 5.70 28.40
N MET A 40 6.24 4.58 27.71
CA MET A 40 7.12 4.06 26.65
C MET A 40 7.41 5.10 25.56
N ILE A 41 6.44 5.96 25.22
CA ILE A 41 6.59 6.99 24.19
C ILE A 41 7.65 8.01 24.59
N ILE A 42 7.58 8.50 25.83
CA ILE A 42 8.55 9.46 26.38
C ILE A 42 9.94 8.82 26.50
N ILE A 43 10.02 7.60 27.05
CA ILE A 43 11.29 6.88 27.21
C ILE A 43 11.94 6.67 25.83
N ARG A 44 11.19 6.19 24.84
CA ARG A 44 11.67 5.99 23.47
C ARG A 44 12.12 7.31 22.83
N SER A 45 11.35 8.38 22.99
CA SER A 45 11.67 9.68 22.39
C SER A 45 12.98 10.28 22.92
N ASN A 46 13.29 10.04 24.20
CA ASN A 46 14.55 10.48 24.82
C ASN A 46 15.78 9.69 24.36
N GLN A 47 15.62 8.60 23.59
CA GLN A 47 16.74 7.88 22.97
C GLN A 47 17.12 8.42 21.59
N ASP A 48 16.48 9.50 21.13
CA ASP A 48 16.74 10.12 19.83
C ASP A 48 16.72 9.14 18.66
N THR A 49 15.74 8.23 18.70
CA THR A 49 15.56 7.23 17.64
C THR A 49 15.43 7.89 16.28
N PRO A 50 15.92 7.27 15.18
CA PRO A 50 15.91 7.88 13.84
C PRO A 50 14.52 8.31 13.34
N ILE A 51 13.46 7.73 13.91
CA ILE A 51 12.08 8.20 13.79
C ILE A 51 11.58 8.69 15.15
N ASN A 52 11.57 10.01 15.36
CA ASN A 52 11.10 10.61 16.61
C ASN A 52 9.91 11.56 16.35
N LEU A 53 8.78 11.00 15.92
CA LEU A 53 7.54 11.72 15.56
C LEU A 53 7.16 12.78 16.61
N ASN A 54 7.28 14.07 16.24
CA ASN A 54 7.12 15.26 17.09
C ASN A 54 8.01 15.31 18.35
N SER A 55 8.93 14.36 18.51
CA SER A 55 9.90 14.31 19.60
C SER A 55 9.31 14.58 21.01
N PRO A 56 8.32 13.78 21.48
CA PRO A 56 7.69 13.94 22.78
C PRO A 56 8.63 13.55 23.95
N LYS A 57 9.66 14.36 24.19
CA LYS A 57 10.69 14.11 25.21
C LYS A 57 10.25 14.59 26.58
N THR A 58 9.43 15.64 26.62
CA THR A 58 8.90 16.26 27.83
C THR A 58 7.40 16.02 27.98
N PHE A 59 6.86 16.23 29.18
CA PHE A 59 5.43 16.07 29.42
C PHE A 59 4.55 17.00 28.55
N PRO A 60 4.88 18.30 28.35
CA PRO A 60 4.11 19.14 27.44
C PRO A 60 4.10 18.64 25.99
N GLU A 61 5.26 18.23 25.45
CA GLU A 61 5.34 17.67 24.09
C GLU A 61 4.58 16.34 23.98
N PHE A 62 4.60 15.53 25.04
CA PHE A 62 3.79 14.32 25.13
C PHE A 62 2.29 14.63 25.11
N VAL A 63 1.83 15.66 25.82
CA VAL A 63 0.42 16.10 25.77
C VAL A 63 0.05 16.55 24.35
N SER A 64 0.89 17.37 23.71
CA SER A 64 0.70 17.80 22.32
C SER A 64 0.64 16.61 21.34
N TYR A 65 1.53 15.63 21.53
CA TYR A 65 1.55 14.37 20.78
C TYR A 65 0.24 13.58 20.95
N MET A 66 -0.22 13.40 22.19
CA MET A 66 -1.45 12.67 22.51
C MET A 66 -2.70 13.35 21.96
N ASN A 67 -2.73 14.69 22.00
CA ASN A 67 -3.78 15.51 21.42
C ASN A 67 -3.71 15.57 19.88
N ARG A 68 -2.63 15.04 19.28
CA ARG A 68 -2.43 15.04 17.83
C ARG A 68 -2.49 16.45 17.22
N GLU A 69 -2.01 17.46 17.95
CA GLU A 69 -2.11 18.88 17.57
C GLU A 69 -1.53 19.19 16.18
N GLN A 70 -0.52 18.43 15.74
CA GLN A 70 0.06 18.52 14.39
C GLN A 70 -0.96 18.38 13.24
N TYR A 71 -2.07 17.66 13.47
CA TYR A 71 -3.11 17.46 12.46
C TYR A 71 -4.22 18.50 12.55
N GLY A 72 -4.19 19.39 13.55
CA GLY A 72 -5.22 20.40 13.81
C GLY A 72 -6.62 19.83 14.07
N ASP A 73 -7.61 20.72 14.10
CA ASP A 73 -8.98 20.35 14.48
C ASP A 73 -9.82 19.75 13.35
N GLN A 74 -10.62 18.75 13.70
CA GLN A 74 -11.65 18.19 12.83
C GLN A 74 -13.04 18.46 13.44
N PRO A 75 -14.02 18.91 12.64
CA PRO A 75 -15.36 19.15 13.17
C PRO A 75 -16.02 17.82 13.55
N MET A 76 -16.65 17.78 14.72
CA MET A 76 -17.32 16.58 15.23
C MET A 76 -18.63 16.30 14.49
N PHE A 77 -19.43 17.35 14.23
CA PHE A 77 -20.78 17.23 13.67
C PHE A 77 -20.87 17.42 12.16
N LYS A 78 -19.94 18.17 11.56
CA LYS A 78 -19.86 18.27 10.09
C LYS A 78 -19.21 17.00 9.56
N ARG A 79 -20.01 16.11 8.97
CA ARG A 79 -19.56 14.76 8.59
C ARG A 79 -18.85 14.75 7.25
N ARG A 80 -19.39 15.49 6.27
CA ARG A 80 -18.73 15.72 4.97
C ARG A 80 -17.74 16.89 5.08
N PHE A 81 -16.64 16.63 5.79
CA PHE A 81 -15.56 17.60 6.01
C PHE A 81 -14.25 17.11 5.41
N THR A 82 -13.61 17.94 4.59
CA THR A 82 -12.26 17.71 4.11
C THR A 82 -11.46 19.00 4.09
N ARG A 83 -10.15 18.87 4.29
CA ARG A 83 -9.15 19.93 4.03
C ARG A 83 -8.54 19.80 2.63
N GLU A 84 -8.83 18.71 1.95
CA GLU A 84 -8.26 18.35 0.67
C GLU A 84 -9.30 18.59 -0.44
N PRO A 85 -9.07 19.57 -1.34
CA PRO A 85 -10.07 19.96 -2.33
C PRO A 85 -10.61 18.81 -3.18
N HIS A 86 -9.75 17.84 -3.53
CA HIS A 86 -10.09 16.69 -4.36
C HIS A 86 -11.06 15.70 -3.68
N GLN A 87 -11.14 15.69 -2.34
CA GLN A 87 -12.11 14.84 -1.63
C GLN A 87 -13.54 15.41 -1.66
N THR A 88 -13.71 16.66 -2.10
CA THR A 88 -15.04 17.30 -2.15
C THR A 88 -15.98 16.61 -3.13
N GLU A 89 -15.45 16.06 -4.23
CA GLU A 89 -16.22 15.34 -5.25
C GLU A 89 -16.84 14.05 -4.69
N VAL A 90 -16.13 13.35 -3.80
CA VAL A 90 -16.64 12.13 -3.15
C VAL A 90 -17.91 12.43 -2.35
N TYR A 91 -17.99 13.61 -1.73
CA TYR A 91 -19.16 14.02 -0.95
C TYR A 91 -20.39 14.34 -1.78
N GLN A 92 -20.25 14.54 -3.10
CA GLN A 92 -21.38 14.71 -4.01
C GLN A 92 -22.17 13.41 -4.20
N ASN A 93 -21.56 12.26 -3.90
CA ASN A 93 -22.25 10.96 -3.92
C ASN A 93 -23.26 10.80 -2.77
N TYR A 94 -23.33 11.76 -1.84
CA TYR A 94 -24.19 11.73 -0.66
C TYR A 94 -25.14 12.92 -0.62
N THR A 95 -26.40 12.64 -0.34
CA THR A 95 -27.47 13.66 -0.31
C THR A 95 -27.32 14.62 0.88
N SER A 96 -26.79 14.16 2.01
CA SER A 96 -26.64 14.94 3.24
C SER A 96 -25.54 14.40 4.15
N ASP A 97 -25.20 15.14 5.21
CA ASP A 97 -24.29 14.66 6.26
C ASP A 97 -24.86 13.42 6.99
N LEU A 98 -26.20 13.35 7.12
CA LEU A 98 -26.88 12.22 7.75
C LEU A 98 -26.82 10.97 6.87
N ASP A 99 -26.95 11.14 5.56
CA ASP A 99 -26.78 10.06 4.57
C ASP A 99 -25.34 9.53 4.60
N PHE A 100 -24.33 10.42 4.51
CA PHE A 100 -22.94 10.00 4.64
C PHE A 100 -22.64 9.29 5.96
N PHE A 101 -23.20 9.80 7.06
CA PHE A 101 -23.06 9.20 8.38
C PHE A 101 -23.60 7.76 8.43
N TRP A 102 -24.82 7.53 7.96
CA TRP A 102 -25.41 6.19 8.01
C TRP A 102 -24.83 5.26 6.95
N SER A 103 -24.75 5.71 5.71
CA SER A 103 -24.33 4.90 4.56
C SER A 103 -22.86 4.52 4.65
N TYR A 104 -21.97 5.48 4.95
CA TYR A 104 -20.53 5.22 5.02
C TYR A 104 -20.08 4.91 6.45
N GLN A 105 -20.25 5.85 7.38
CA GLN A 105 -19.57 5.75 8.68
C GLN A 105 -20.18 4.67 9.59
N MET A 106 -21.48 4.43 9.52
CA MET A 106 -22.14 3.39 10.31
C MET A 106 -22.22 2.06 9.56
N ASN A 107 -22.72 2.06 8.33
CA ASN A 107 -22.92 0.82 7.59
C ASN A 107 -21.61 0.29 7.00
N HIS A 108 -20.93 1.07 6.16
CA HIS A 108 -19.71 0.65 5.48
C HIS A 108 -18.52 0.45 6.42
N MET A 109 -18.32 1.34 7.38
CA MET A 109 -17.23 1.18 8.35
C MET A 109 -17.63 0.20 9.45
N PHE A 110 -18.52 0.57 10.37
CA PHE A 110 -18.74 -0.24 11.57
C PHE A 110 -19.50 -1.57 11.32
N ASN A 111 -20.72 -1.52 10.77
CA ASN A 111 -21.58 -2.70 10.65
C ASN A 111 -20.95 -3.75 9.74
N ARG A 112 -20.34 -3.34 8.63
CA ARG A 112 -19.62 -4.24 7.73
C ARG A 112 -18.49 -4.99 8.44
N TYR A 113 -17.64 -4.30 9.20
CA TYR A 113 -16.56 -4.96 9.94
C TYR A 113 -17.07 -5.90 11.03
N LEU A 114 -18.17 -5.53 11.71
CA LEU A 114 -18.84 -6.43 12.65
C LEU A 114 -19.27 -7.72 11.92
N LEU A 115 -19.89 -7.59 10.75
CA LEU A 115 -20.37 -8.73 9.96
C LEU A 115 -19.22 -9.55 9.36
N TRP A 116 -18.10 -8.94 8.97
CA TRP A 116 -16.90 -9.67 8.54
C TRP A 116 -16.44 -10.69 9.60
N ASN A 117 -16.47 -10.30 10.88
CA ASN A 117 -16.04 -11.14 11.99
C ASN A 117 -17.02 -12.30 12.32
N TYR A 118 -18.33 -12.11 12.11
CA TYR A 118 -19.37 -13.02 12.63
C TYR A 118 -20.30 -13.64 11.59
N VAL A 119 -20.25 -13.17 10.35
CA VAL A 119 -21.00 -13.69 9.19
C VAL A 119 -20.06 -14.14 8.08
N GLY A 120 -19.03 -13.34 7.80
CA GLY A 120 -18.00 -13.63 6.82
C GLY A 120 -17.68 -12.45 5.92
N ARG A 121 -16.44 -12.39 5.46
CA ARG A 121 -15.91 -11.41 4.51
C ARG A 121 -15.91 -12.01 3.10
N ASP A 122 -16.27 -11.19 2.11
CA ASP A 122 -16.34 -11.63 0.71
C ASP A 122 -14.98 -11.80 0.04
N SER A 123 -14.05 -10.88 0.29
CA SER A 123 -12.68 -10.96 -0.22
C SER A 123 -11.71 -10.19 0.66
N THR A 124 -10.42 -10.35 0.41
CA THR A 124 -9.34 -9.64 1.11
C THR A 124 -9.07 -8.25 0.55
N ILE A 125 -9.75 -7.88 -0.53
CA ILE A 125 -9.60 -6.62 -1.24
C ILE A 125 -10.24 -5.50 -0.42
N GLN A 126 -9.64 -4.31 -0.46
CA GLN A 126 -10.23 -3.15 0.19
C GLN A 126 -11.66 -2.92 -0.31
N ASP A 127 -12.51 -2.55 0.62
CA ASP A 127 -13.93 -2.28 0.45
C ASP A 127 -14.84 -3.51 0.23
N ALA A 128 -14.33 -4.73 0.45
CA ALA A 128 -15.08 -5.98 0.27
C ALA A 128 -16.43 -6.03 1.01
N GLY A 129 -17.38 -6.78 0.43
CA GLY A 129 -18.69 -7.03 1.03
C GLY A 129 -18.70 -8.06 2.16
N VAL A 130 -19.91 -8.46 2.55
CA VAL A 130 -20.15 -9.54 3.52
C VAL A 130 -20.58 -10.79 2.76
N ASN A 131 -20.00 -11.95 3.09
CA ASN A 131 -20.33 -13.22 2.46
C ASN A 131 -20.72 -14.27 3.50
N VAL A 132 -22.01 -14.60 3.53
CA VAL A 132 -22.61 -15.55 4.49
C VAL A 132 -22.03 -16.96 4.33
N SER A 133 -21.57 -17.35 3.14
CA SER A 133 -21.06 -18.70 2.91
C SER A 133 -19.76 -19.00 3.67
N GLN A 134 -19.02 -17.96 4.08
CA GLN A 134 -17.73 -18.12 4.76
C GLN A 134 -17.87 -18.67 6.19
N LEU A 135 -18.81 -18.15 6.99
CA LEU A 135 -19.05 -18.57 8.39
C LEU A 135 -20.51 -19.02 8.67
N TRP A 136 -21.37 -19.07 7.65
CA TRP A 136 -22.78 -19.45 7.73
C TRP A 136 -23.63 -18.61 8.68
N ALA A 137 -23.15 -17.42 9.07
CA ALA A 137 -23.75 -16.56 10.08
C ALA A 137 -24.01 -17.22 11.44
N ILE A 138 -23.47 -18.42 11.70
CA ILE A 138 -23.69 -19.16 12.95
C ILE A 138 -23.24 -18.34 14.18
N PRO A 139 -22.04 -17.73 14.19
CA PRO A 139 -21.61 -16.91 15.33
C PRO A 139 -22.56 -15.73 15.56
N PHE A 140 -22.95 -15.04 14.48
CA PHE A 140 -23.87 -13.90 14.55
C PHE A 140 -25.25 -14.28 15.12
N ILE A 141 -25.87 -15.35 14.62
CA ILE A 141 -27.20 -15.79 15.08
C ILE A 141 -27.17 -16.16 16.57
N ILE A 142 -26.11 -16.87 17.01
CA ILE A 142 -25.95 -17.23 18.42
C ILE A 142 -25.75 -15.99 19.28
N ALA A 143 -25.00 -14.99 18.82
CA ALA A 143 -24.86 -13.71 19.54
C ALA A 143 -26.21 -13.01 19.70
N MET A 144 -27.03 -12.94 18.63
CA MET A 144 -28.36 -12.32 18.69
C MET A 144 -29.27 -12.99 19.71
N PHE A 145 -29.25 -14.34 19.75
CA PHE A 145 -29.95 -15.08 20.79
C PHE A 145 -29.36 -14.82 22.19
N GLY A 146 -28.04 -14.68 22.29
CA GLY A 146 -27.34 -14.35 23.54
C GLY A 146 -27.68 -12.98 24.10
N ILE A 147 -27.84 -11.96 23.24
CA ILE A 147 -28.35 -10.63 23.63
C ILE A 147 -29.74 -10.78 24.26
N TYR A 148 -30.65 -11.45 23.54
CA TYR A 148 -32.01 -11.70 24.04
C TYR A 148 -32.01 -12.45 25.39
N TYR A 149 -31.23 -13.53 25.49
CA TYR A 149 -31.12 -14.34 26.71
C TYR A 149 -30.53 -13.54 27.88
N HIS A 150 -29.50 -12.74 27.64
CA HIS A 150 -28.88 -11.88 28.64
C HIS A 150 -29.90 -10.88 29.20
N TYR A 151 -30.64 -10.19 28.33
CA TYR A 151 -31.71 -9.26 28.75
C TYR A 151 -32.80 -9.93 29.58
N LYS A 152 -33.22 -11.14 29.18
CA LYS A 152 -34.23 -11.90 29.92
C LYS A 152 -33.76 -12.31 31.32
N ARG A 153 -32.46 -12.58 31.48
CA ARG A 153 -31.90 -13.09 32.73
C ARG A 153 -31.41 -11.99 33.69
N ASP A 154 -30.74 -10.98 33.15
CA ASP A 154 -30.19 -9.84 33.89
C ASP A 154 -30.12 -8.61 32.98
N TRP A 155 -31.24 -7.88 32.92
CA TRP A 155 -31.34 -6.69 32.08
C TRP A 155 -30.37 -5.57 32.49
N LYS A 156 -29.92 -5.53 33.76
CA LYS A 156 -29.00 -4.49 34.25
C LYS A 156 -27.62 -4.70 33.66
N MET A 157 -27.09 -5.91 33.76
CA MET A 157 -25.81 -6.25 33.13
C MET A 157 -25.90 -6.25 31.61
N ALA A 158 -27.02 -6.70 31.03
CA ALA A 158 -27.23 -6.62 29.59
C ALA A 158 -27.15 -5.17 29.09
N THR A 159 -27.72 -4.22 29.84
CA THR A 159 -27.64 -2.79 29.54
C THR A 159 -26.20 -2.26 29.63
N VAL A 160 -25.42 -2.67 30.62
CA VAL A 160 -23.99 -2.28 30.72
C VAL A 160 -23.23 -2.73 29.47
N PHE A 161 -23.43 -3.97 29.04
CA PHE A 161 -22.78 -4.51 27.83
C PHE A 161 -23.26 -3.81 26.57
N LEU A 162 -24.56 -3.51 26.44
CA LEU A 162 -25.09 -2.75 25.31
C LEU A 162 -24.46 -1.34 25.24
N ILE A 163 -24.35 -0.65 26.37
CA ILE A 163 -23.69 0.66 26.45
C ILE A 163 -22.22 0.52 26.03
N MET A 164 -21.50 -0.48 26.53
CA MET A 164 -20.12 -0.73 26.10
C MET A 164 -20.01 -0.97 24.59
N PHE A 165 -20.91 -1.78 24.02
CA PHE A 165 -20.94 -2.04 22.58
C PHE A 165 -21.20 -0.78 21.76
N ILE A 166 -22.15 0.05 22.18
CA ILE A 166 -22.46 1.33 21.52
C ILE A 166 -21.26 2.29 21.63
N PHE A 167 -20.64 2.40 22.80
CA PHE A 167 -19.49 3.30 23.01
C PHE A 167 -18.28 2.87 22.19
N LEU A 168 -17.94 1.59 22.23
CA LEU A 168 -16.77 1.02 21.55
C LEU A 168 -17.00 0.77 20.05
N GLY A 169 -18.25 0.86 19.57
CA GLY A 169 -18.64 0.69 18.18
C GLY A 169 -19.16 2.00 17.58
N TYR A 170 -20.47 2.20 17.62
CA TYR A 170 -21.17 3.34 17.02
C TYR A 170 -20.64 4.71 17.45
N LEU A 171 -20.39 4.94 18.75
CA LEU A 171 -19.88 6.21 19.24
C LEU A 171 -18.42 6.43 18.82
N THR A 172 -17.63 5.36 18.78
CA THR A 172 -16.25 5.42 18.27
C THR A 172 -16.24 5.78 16.78
N ALA A 173 -17.11 5.17 15.97
CA ALA A 173 -17.29 5.52 14.56
C ALA A 173 -17.77 6.97 14.39
N PHE A 174 -18.69 7.42 15.25
CA PHE A 174 -19.12 8.82 15.29
C PHE A 174 -17.94 9.75 15.60
N TYR A 175 -17.23 9.50 16.70
CA TYR A 175 -16.15 10.35 17.18
C TYR A 175 -15.01 10.49 16.17
N GLN A 176 -14.63 9.40 15.49
CA GLN A 176 -13.53 9.42 14.53
C GLN A 176 -13.82 10.21 13.25
N ASN A 177 -15.10 10.44 12.94
CA ASN A 177 -15.55 11.15 11.73
C ASN A 177 -14.77 10.73 10.46
N GLN A 178 -14.66 9.41 10.24
CA GLN A 178 -13.84 8.85 9.17
C GLN A 178 -14.28 9.35 7.79
N GLN A 179 -13.31 9.79 6.98
CA GLN A 179 -13.51 10.28 5.61
C GLN A 179 -13.57 9.13 4.61
N GLN A 180 -14.20 9.35 3.45
CA GLN A 180 -14.14 8.42 2.33
C GLN A 180 -13.32 9.02 1.18
N PRO A 181 -12.46 8.23 0.52
CA PRO A 181 -12.05 6.87 0.89
C PRO A 181 -11.09 6.88 2.10
N GLN A 182 -10.96 5.73 2.76
CA GLN A 182 -9.83 5.48 3.66
C GLN A 182 -8.67 4.87 2.87
N PRO A 183 -7.41 5.11 3.25
CA PRO A 183 -6.26 4.54 2.55
C PRO A 183 -6.06 3.02 2.80
N ARG A 184 -6.78 2.46 3.77
CA ARG A 184 -6.80 1.03 4.13
C ARG A 184 -7.96 0.74 5.08
N GLU A 185 -8.24 -0.54 5.28
CA GLU A 185 -9.22 -0.99 6.28
C GLU A 185 -8.86 -0.56 7.71
N ARG A 186 -9.90 -0.31 8.51
CA ARG A 186 -9.83 0.30 9.84
C ARG A 186 -10.64 -0.45 10.91
N ASP A 187 -10.89 -1.73 10.68
CA ASP A 187 -11.61 -2.64 11.57
C ASP A 187 -11.02 -2.71 12.99
N TYR A 188 -9.69 -2.60 13.11
CA TYR A 188 -8.96 -2.61 14.37
C TYR A 188 -9.41 -1.52 15.36
N PHE A 189 -10.03 -0.43 14.90
CA PHE A 189 -10.59 0.59 15.80
C PHE A 189 -11.79 0.09 16.61
N TYR A 190 -12.48 -0.96 16.14
CA TYR A 190 -13.71 -1.46 16.72
C TYR A 190 -13.54 -2.78 17.48
N VAL A 191 -12.29 -3.22 17.69
CA VAL A 191 -11.95 -4.47 18.41
C VAL A 191 -12.63 -4.55 19.78
N GLY A 192 -12.77 -3.42 20.49
CA GLY A 192 -13.50 -3.37 21.75
C GLY A 192 -14.96 -3.80 21.61
N ALA A 193 -15.67 -3.31 20.58
CA ALA A 193 -17.04 -3.73 20.30
C ALA A 193 -17.11 -5.20 19.88
N PHE A 194 -16.13 -5.69 19.12
CA PHE A 194 -16.06 -7.09 18.73
C PHE A 194 -15.93 -8.00 19.96
N PHE A 195 -15.09 -7.66 20.94
CA PHE A 195 -15.01 -8.45 22.18
C PHE A 195 -16.34 -8.50 22.94
N VAL A 196 -17.06 -7.38 23.04
CA VAL A 196 -18.39 -7.37 23.67
C VAL A 196 -19.36 -8.28 22.92
N PHE A 197 -19.34 -8.23 21.59
CA PHE A 197 -20.19 -9.08 20.75
C PHE A 197 -19.85 -10.58 20.90
N SER A 198 -18.56 -10.92 20.99
CA SER A 198 -18.10 -12.29 21.26
C SER A 198 -18.59 -12.82 22.62
N ILE A 199 -18.72 -11.97 23.64
CA ILE A 199 -19.28 -12.39 24.93
C ILE A 199 -20.77 -12.75 24.78
N TRP A 200 -21.52 -12.02 23.94
CA TRP A 200 -22.91 -12.41 23.65
C TRP A 200 -23.00 -13.76 22.93
N ILE A 201 -22.02 -14.16 22.11
CA ILE A 201 -21.99 -15.53 21.56
C ILE A 201 -21.93 -16.55 22.71
N ALA A 202 -21.02 -16.37 23.66
CA ALA A 202 -20.89 -17.28 24.80
C ALA A 202 -22.19 -17.33 25.65
N LEU A 203 -22.83 -16.18 25.87
CA LEU A 203 -24.12 -16.11 26.56
C LEU A 203 -25.26 -16.76 25.75
N GLY A 204 -25.20 -16.69 24.43
CA GLY A 204 -26.11 -17.40 23.53
C GLY A 204 -25.97 -18.91 23.66
N VAL A 205 -24.74 -19.42 23.66
CA VAL A 205 -24.45 -20.83 23.94
C VAL A 205 -25.01 -21.22 25.31
N ARG A 206 -24.76 -20.41 26.35
CA ARG A 206 -25.30 -20.66 27.70
C ARG A 206 -26.83 -20.72 27.71
N GLY A 207 -27.50 -19.86 26.95
CA GLY A 207 -28.95 -19.85 26.82
C GLY A 207 -29.49 -21.10 26.12
N ILE A 208 -28.82 -21.58 25.07
CA ILE A 208 -29.19 -22.83 24.36
C ILE A 208 -29.10 -24.00 25.35
N LEU A 209 -28.03 -24.06 26.14
CA LEU A 209 -27.85 -25.06 27.18
C LEU A 209 -28.94 -25.05 28.25
N ASP A 210 -29.44 -23.86 28.63
CA ASP A 210 -30.59 -23.76 29.54
C ASP A 210 -31.91 -24.19 28.90
N LEU A 211 -32.12 -23.89 27.62
CA LEU A 211 -33.29 -24.38 26.89
C LEU A 211 -33.29 -25.91 26.86
N ILE A 212 -32.17 -26.55 26.53
CA ILE A 212 -32.02 -28.02 26.53
C ILE A 212 -32.30 -28.59 27.92
N LYS A 213 -31.71 -27.99 28.97
CA LYS A 213 -31.93 -28.41 30.36
C LYS A 213 -33.41 -28.34 30.75
N THR A 214 -34.13 -27.33 30.26
CA THR A 214 -35.55 -27.14 30.54
C THR A 214 -36.42 -28.10 29.72
N SER A 215 -36.14 -28.27 28.42
CA SER A 215 -36.90 -29.13 27.51
C SER A 215 -36.74 -30.62 27.80
N LEU A 216 -35.56 -31.06 28.24
CA LEU A 216 -35.29 -32.46 28.57
C LEU A 216 -35.45 -32.76 30.07
N LYS A 217 -36.13 -31.89 30.82
CA LYS A 217 -36.31 -32.05 32.28
C LYS A 217 -36.79 -33.47 32.62
N ASN A 218 -36.10 -34.13 33.54
CA ASN A 218 -36.32 -35.52 33.98
C ASN A 218 -35.97 -36.62 32.97
N SER A 219 -35.33 -36.30 31.83
CA SER A 219 -34.79 -37.29 30.90
C SER A 219 -33.35 -37.70 31.27
N SER A 220 -33.02 -38.98 31.10
CA SER A 220 -31.63 -39.46 31.18
C SER A 220 -30.73 -38.84 30.09
N MET A 221 -31.32 -38.30 29.02
CA MET A 221 -30.61 -37.70 27.89
C MET A 221 -30.10 -36.28 28.14
N ILE A 222 -30.39 -35.64 29.28
CA ILE A 222 -29.92 -34.28 29.57
C ILE A 222 -28.39 -34.20 29.52
N LYS A 223 -27.67 -35.09 30.23
CA LYS A 223 -26.20 -35.04 30.32
C LYS A 223 -25.53 -35.30 28.96
N PRO A 224 -25.93 -36.33 28.18
CA PRO A 224 -25.44 -36.53 26.82
C PRO A 224 -25.72 -35.34 25.90
N ALA A 225 -26.97 -34.84 25.85
CA ALA A 225 -27.35 -33.73 24.97
C ALA A 225 -26.61 -32.43 25.32
N TYR A 226 -26.48 -32.13 26.61
CA TYR A 226 -25.72 -30.98 27.09
C TYR A 226 -24.25 -31.06 26.68
N SER A 227 -23.60 -32.22 26.91
CA SER A 227 -22.19 -32.42 26.56
C SER A 227 -21.97 -32.38 25.05
N ALA A 228 -22.85 -32.99 24.27
CA ALA A 228 -22.80 -32.98 22.82
C ALA A 228 -22.91 -31.57 22.25
N ILE A 229 -23.79 -30.72 22.78
CA ILE A 229 -24.00 -29.36 22.27
C ILE A 229 -22.87 -28.42 22.69
N VAL A 230 -22.35 -28.56 23.91
CA VAL A 230 -21.11 -27.85 24.30
C VAL A 230 -19.98 -28.23 23.36
N LEU A 231 -19.75 -29.53 23.14
CA LEU A 231 -18.68 -30.01 22.27
C LEU A 231 -18.86 -29.52 20.83
N LEU A 232 -20.07 -29.64 20.30
CA LEU A 232 -20.40 -29.21 18.94
C LEU A 232 -20.14 -27.72 18.77
N LEU A 233 -20.65 -26.85 19.64
CA LEU A 233 -20.52 -25.40 19.46
C LEU A 233 -19.10 -24.90 19.76
N THR A 234 -18.39 -25.53 20.69
CA THR A 234 -16.99 -25.19 21.03
C THR A 234 -16.02 -25.64 19.96
N ILE A 235 -16.35 -26.67 19.19
CA ILE A 235 -15.53 -27.12 18.04
C ILE A 235 -15.97 -26.40 16.77
N LEU A 236 -17.27 -26.41 16.44
CA LEU A 236 -17.79 -25.93 15.16
C LEU A 236 -17.43 -24.47 14.91
N ILE A 237 -17.68 -23.58 15.88
CA ILE A 237 -17.46 -22.14 15.67
C ILE A 237 -15.96 -21.83 15.52
N PRO A 238 -15.07 -22.17 16.48
CA PRO A 238 -13.65 -21.85 16.35
C PRO A 238 -12.97 -22.59 15.20
N VAL A 239 -13.29 -23.87 14.95
CA VAL A 239 -12.67 -24.62 13.85
C VAL A 239 -13.11 -24.08 12.48
N LYS A 240 -14.38 -23.70 12.32
CA LYS A 240 -14.83 -23.08 11.06
C LYS A 240 -14.21 -21.69 10.86
N MET A 241 -14.14 -20.87 11.91
CA MET A 241 -13.46 -19.58 11.82
C MET A 241 -11.97 -19.74 11.53
N LEU A 242 -11.29 -20.70 12.16
CA LEU A 242 -9.89 -20.99 11.90
C LEU A 242 -9.70 -21.47 10.46
N SER A 243 -10.42 -22.49 10.01
CA SER A 243 -10.23 -23.05 8.66
C SER A 243 -10.56 -22.05 7.54
N SER A 244 -11.60 -21.23 7.70
CA SER A 244 -11.97 -20.20 6.72
C SER A 244 -10.97 -19.04 6.63
N ASN A 245 -10.23 -18.74 7.70
CA ASN A 245 -9.39 -17.53 7.77
C ASN A 245 -7.89 -17.82 7.88
N TYR A 246 -7.47 -19.07 8.16
CA TYR A 246 -6.07 -19.40 8.46
C TYR A 246 -5.12 -18.98 7.34
N PHE A 247 -5.43 -19.35 6.10
CA PHE A 247 -4.57 -19.03 4.95
C PHE A 247 -4.35 -17.52 4.78
N GLU A 248 -5.39 -16.71 4.91
CA GLU A 248 -5.31 -15.26 4.75
C GLU A 248 -4.58 -14.54 5.91
N ASN A 249 -4.57 -15.16 7.09
CA ASN A 249 -4.02 -14.58 8.31
C ASN A 249 -2.65 -15.14 8.68
N ASP A 250 -2.23 -16.27 8.11
CA ASP A 250 -0.89 -16.80 8.30
C ASP A 250 0.13 -15.94 7.57
N ARG A 251 0.88 -15.16 8.34
CA ARG A 251 1.97 -14.30 7.86
C ARG A 251 3.36 -14.85 8.21
N SER A 252 3.46 -16.07 8.73
CA SER A 252 4.72 -16.66 9.21
C SER A 252 5.81 -16.77 8.15
N ARG A 253 5.41 -16.88 6.88
CA ARG A 253 6.30 -16.94 5.71
C ARG A 253 6.10 -15.77 4.74
N ASN A 254 5.45 -14.69 5.17
CA ASN A 254 5.33 -13.51 4.35
C ASN A 254 6.63 -12.70 4.43
N PHE A 255 7.52 -12.90 3.46
CA PHE A 255 8.82 -12.23 3.39
C PHE A 255 8.78 -10.89 2.63
N VAL A 256 7.66 -10.54 1.99
CA VAL A 256 7.61 -9.39 1.06
C VAL A 256 8.00 -8.07 1.70
N PRO A 257 7.50 -7.68 2.90
CA PRO A 257 7.92 -6.42 3.51
C PRO A 257 9.42 -6.35 3.78
N TRP A 258 10.02 -7.48 4.16
CA TRP A 258 11.44 -7.58 4.46
C TRP A 258 12.27 -7.54 3.16
N ASP A 259 11.98 -8.45 2.21
CA ASP A 259 12.73 -8.60 0.96
C ASP A 259 12.62 -7.35 0.08
N TYR A 260 11.44 -6.74 -0.04
CA TYR A 260 11.26 -5.50 -0.79
C TYR A 260 12.10 -4.36 -0.23
N SER A 261 12.16 -4.25 1.09
CA SER A 261 12.91 -3.18 1.76
C SER A 261 14.41 -3.43 1.70
N TYR A 262 14.82 -4.69 1.83
CA TYR A 262 16.21 -5.09 1.65
C TYR A 262 16.67 -4.78 0.24
N ASN A 263 15.89 -5.17 -0.78
CA ASN A 263 16.18 -4.91 -2.18
C ASN A 263 16.19 -3.40 -2.49
N LEU A 264 15.27 -2.62 -1.92
CA LEU A 264 15.25 -1.17 -2.06
C LEU A 264 16.49 -0.50 -1.43
N LEU A 265 16.94 -0.95 -0.25
CA LEU A 265 18.19 -0.48 0.34
C LEU A 265 19.38 -0.88 -0.53
N GLN A 266 19.47 -2.14 -0.97
CA GLN A 266 20.56 -2.63 -1.82
C GLN A 266 20.57 -2.02 -3.22
N SER A 267 19.47 -1.39 -3.64
CA SER A 267 19.42 -0.60 -4.88
C SER A 267 20.21 0.71 -4.78
N ALA A 268 20.27 1.31 -3.60
CA ALA A 268 20.96 2.58 -3.39
C ALA A 268 22.46 2.35 -3.09
N GLY A 269 23.34 3.05 -3.80
CA GLY A 269 24.78 2.98 -3.57
C GLY A 269 25.22 3.42 -2.15
N PRO A 270 26.49 3.17 -1.76
CA PRO A 270 27.00 3.48 -0.43
C PRO A 270 26.86 4.95 -0.02
N ASN A 271 26.60 5.20 1.27
CA ASN A 271 26.51 6.54 1.88
C ASN A 271 25.47 7.49 1.23
N SER A 272 24.47 6.95 0.55
CA SER A 272 23.51 7.73 -0.24
C SER A 272 22.37 8.34 0.58
N ILE A 273 21.65 9.29 -0.04
CA ILE A 273 20.32 9.72 0.42
C ILE A 273 19.28 9.05 -0.46
N ILE A 274 18.23 8.46 0.12
CA ILE A 274 17.08 7.96 -0.63
C ILE A 274 15.81 8.68 -0.20
N PHE A 275 15.14 9.30 -1.17
CA PHE A 275 13.80 9.83 -0.99
C PHE A 275 12.77 8.71 -1.13
N THR A 276 11.90 8.59 -0.13
CA THR A 276 10.76 7.66 -0.10
C THR A 276 9.46 8.45 -0.02
N ASN A 277 8.33 7.84 -0.35
CA ASN A 277 7.09 8.59 -0.50
C ASN A 277 6.13 8.46 0.69
N GLY A 278 6.04 7.31 1.36
CA GLY A 278 4.98 7.05 2.35
C GLY A 278 5.33 6.00 3.40
N ASP A 279 4.32 5.53 4.13
CA ASP A 279 4.58 4.62 5.26
C ASP A 279 5.06 3.23 4.79
N ASN A 280 4.47 2.71 3.70
CA ASN A 280 4.69 1.35 3.20
C ASN A 280 6.09 1.10 2.63
N ASP A 281 6.74 2.13 2.07
CA ASP A 281 8.10 2.02 1.55
C ASP A 281 9.15 2.52 2.56
N THR A 282 8.76 3.21 3.63
CA THR A 282 9.70 3.85 4.57
C THR A 282 9.84 3.08 5.87
N PHE A 283 8.74 2.67 6.50
CA PHE A 283 8.80 2.05 7.84
C PHE A 283 9.55 0.71 7.82
N PRO A 284 9.34 -0.16 6.83
CA PRO A 284 10.15 -1.37 6.70
C PRO A 284 11.65 -1.10 6.52
N LEU A 285 12.05 -0.05 5.80
CA LEU A 285 13.47 0.31 5.66
C LEU A 285 14.07 0.72 7.01
N TRP A 286 13.35 1.55 7.77
CA TRP A 286 13.79 1.93 9.12
C TRP A 286 13.87 0.72 10.05
N TYR A 287 12.93 -0.23 9.97
CA TYR A 287 13.04 -1.49 10.70
C TYR A 287 14.34 -2.22 10.36
N LEU A 288 14.67 -2.35 9.07
CA LEU A 288 15.91 -3.02 8.64
C LEU A 288 17.16 -2.30 9.17
N GLN A 289 17.17 -0.97 9.20
CA GLN A 289 18.31 -0.21 9.72
C GLN A 289 18.44 -0.30 11.25
N ASP A 290 17.33 -0.11 11.97
CA ASP A 290 17.33 -0.02 13.43
C ASP A 290 17.47 -1.39 14.09
N VAL A 291 16.73 -2.39 13.59
CA VAL A 291 16.64 -3.72 14.19
C VAL A 291 17.64 -4.69 13.57
N GLU A 292 17.64 -4.83 12.24
CA GLU A 292 18.47 -5.83 11.54
C GLU A 292 19.91 -5.33 11.29
N GLY A 293 20.11 -4.01 11.30
CA GLY A 293 21.39 -3.37 11.04
C GLY A 293 21.83 -3.37 9.59
N VAL A 294 20.89 -3.47 8.65
CA VAL A 294 21.15 -3.46 7.20
C VAL A 294 21.26 -2.02 6.71
N ARG A 295 22.30 -1.73 5.92
CA ARG A 295 22.52 -0.47 5.20
C ARG A 295 22.33 0.78 6.07
N ARG A 296 22.95 0.77 7.24
CA ARG A 296 22.97 1.90 8.18
C ARG A 296 23.70 3.12 7.62
N ASP A 297 24.43 2.99 6.52
CA ASP A 297 25.07 4.07 5.77
C ASP A 297 24.08 4.94 4.98
N VAL A 298 22.90 4.43 4.62
CA VAL A 298 21.91 5.13 3.79
C VAL A 298 21.03 6.06 4.64
N ARG A 299 20.85 7.31 4.20
CA ARG A 299 19.92 8.26 4.82
C ARG A 299 18.57 8.24 4.12
N ILE A 300 17.52 7.81 4.83
CA ILE A 300 16.15 7.81 4.32
C ILE A 300 15.50 9.17 4.59
N ALA A 301 14.98 9.81 3.54
CA ALA A 301 14.28 11.07 3.57
C ALA A 301 12.84 10.88 3.05
N ASN A 302 11.89 10.67 3.97
CA ASN A 302 10.49 10.48 3.63
C ASN A 302 9.81 11.80 3.23
N LEU A 303 9.36 11.89 1.99
CA LEU A 303 8.73 13.08 1.41
C LEU A 303 7.47 13.51 2.16
N SER A 304 6.64 12.56 2.61
CA SER A 304 5.42 12.84 3.39
C SER A 304 5.69 13.42 4.78
N LEU A 305 6.92 13.33 5.29
CA LEU A 305 7.36 13.95 6.55
C LEU A 305 8.23 15.20 6.31
N LEU A 306 8.74 15.43 5.10
CA LEU A 306 9.51 16.63 4.72
C LEU A 306 8.67 17.91 4.64
N ASN A 307 7.42 17.85 5.08
CA ASN A 307 6.55 18.99 5.37
C ASN A 307 6.49 19.32 6.88
N THR A 308 7.14 18.53 7.75
CA THR A 308 7.14 18.73 9.20
C THR A 308 8.48 19.29 9.70
N PRO A 309 8.51 20.41 10.45
CA PRO A 309 9.76 21.02 10.92
C PRO A 309 10.64 20.07 11.74
N TRP A 310 10.04 19.25 12.60
CA TRP A 310 10.77 18.31 13.47
C TRP A 310 11.58 17.29 12.65
N TYR A 311 11.01 16.76 11.57
CA TYR A 311 11.67 15.74 10.77
C TYR A 311 12.79 16.32 9.91
N ILE A 312 12.56 17.50 9.34
CA ILE A 312 13.58 18.23 8.56
C ILE A 312 14.79 18.54 9.45
N LYS A 313 14.55 19.05 10.67
CA LYS A 313 15.62 19.30 11.66
C LYS A 313 16.32 18.01 12.09
N GLN A 314 15.59 16.91 12.27
CA GLN A 314 16.19 15.62 12.58
C GLN A 314 17.17 15.19 11.48
N LEU A 315 16.78 15.25 10.21
CA LEU A 315 17.64 14.92 9.08
C LEU A 315 18.90 15.81 9.00
N LYS A 316 18.72 17.12 9.25
CA LYS A 316 19.78 18.12 9.21
C LYS A 316 20.80 17.98 10.34
N ASN A 317 20.34 17.61 11.55
CA ASN A 317 21.15 17.75 12.77
C ASN A 317 21.64 16.43 13.37
N THR A 318 21.07 15.27 12.99
CA THR A 318 21.39 13.97 13.60
C THR A 318 22.20 13.05 12.67
N GLU A 319 22.96 12.13 13.29
CA GLU A 319 23.81 11.12 12.64
C GLU A 319 23.41 9.70 13.10
N PRO A 320 22.19 9.23 12.77
CA PRO A 320 21.71 7.94 13.21
C PRO A 320 22.67 6.84 12.74
N HIS A 321 23.11 5.99 13.68
CA HIS A 321 24.08 4.91 13.43
C HIS A 321 25.41 5.35 12.79
N GLY A 322 25.78 6.63 12.90
CA GLY A 322 26.99 7.18 12.27
C GLY A 322 26.81 7.63 10.82
N ALA A 323 25.60 7.53 10.25
CA ALA A 323 25.32 8.01 8.91
C ALA A 323 25.43 9.54 8.82
N PRO A 324 26.12 10.11 7.81
CA PRO A 324 26.35 11.55 7.73
C PRO A 324 25.04 12.36 7.71
N LYS A 325 25.05 13.53 8.36
CA LYS A 325 23.94 14.52 8.34
C LYS A 325 23.52 14.84 6.91
N ILE A 326 22.26 15.18 6.70
CA ILE A 326 21.81 15.72 5.42
C ILE A 326 22.12 17.22 5.38
N LYS A 327 23.03 17.63 4.49
CA LYS A 327 23.33 19.05 4.31
C LYS A 327 22.09 19.77 3.77
N MET A 328 21.79 20.94 4.32
CA MET A 328 20.67 21.79 3.92
C MET A 328 21.09 23.25 4.05
N ASN A 329 20.75 24.09 3.08
CA ASN A 329 20.98 25.53 3.15
C ASN A 329 19.87 26.24 3.93
N LEU A 330 18.71 25.61 4.08
CA LEU A 330 17.62 26.14 4.89
C LEU A 330 18.04 26.32 6.35
N THR A 331 17.84 27.54 6.87
CA THR A 331 18.03 27.84 8.29
C THR A 331 16.92 27.24 9.15
N ASP A 332 17.16 27.05 10.45
CA ASP A 332 16.17 26.48 11.35
C ASP A 332 14.89 27.33 11.45
N ALA A 333 15.01 28.65 11.30
CA ALA A 333 13.86 29.55 11.24
C ALA A 333 13.04 29.36 9.95
N GLN A 334 13.71 29.14 8.81
CA GLN A 334 13.02 28.82 7.55
C GLN A 334 12.35 27.44 7.60
N ILE A 335 12.94 26.49 8.31
CA ILE A 335 12.36 25.15 8.51
C ILE A 335 11.09 25.25 9.37
N GLU A 336 11.10 26.03 10.45
CA GLU A 336 9.89 26.24 11.27
C GLU A 336 8.76 26.94 10.51
N ALA A 337 9.11 27.82 9.58
CA ALA A 337 8.14 28.52 8.73
C ALA A 337 7.82 27.77 7.43
N ILE A 338 8.24 26.52 7.26
CA ILE A 338 8.08 25.80 6.00
C ILE A 338 6.59 25.56 5.72
N ALA A 339 6.14 25.96 4.53
CA ALA A 339 4.76 25.82 4.09
C ALA A 339 4.71 25.73 2.56
N PRO A 340 3.58 25.23 1.99
CA PRO A 340 3.34 25.37 0.56
C PRO A 340 3.52 26.83 0.13
N SER A 341 4.32 27.05 -0.90
CA SER A 341 4.70 28.39 -1.34
C SER A 341 4.23 28.63 -2.77
N GLN A 342 3.72 29.83 -3.06
CA GLN A 342 3.35 30.20 -4.42
C GLN A 342 4.55 30.02 -5.34
N TRP A 343 4.34 29.39 -6.50
CA TRP A 343 5.42 28.98 -7.37
C TRP A 343 5.10 29.28 -8.82
N LYS A 344 6.10 29.78 -9.55
CA LYS A 344 6.09 29.86 -11.00
C LYS A 344 7.16 28.93 -11.53
N THR A 345 6.89 28.27 -12.65
CA THR A 345 7.88 27.42 -13.32
C THR A 345 9.19 28.17 -13.48
N ARG A 346 10.27 27.59 -12.95
CA ARG A 346 11.61 28.17 -13.02
C ARG A 346 12.65 27.07 -13.20
N ASN A 347 13.75 27.43 -13.85
CA ASN A 347 14.91 26.56 -13.96
C ASN A 347 15.64 26.52 -12.62
N ILE A 348 15.95 25.31 -12.16
CA ILE A 348 16.84 25.07 -11.04
C ILE A 348 18.15 24.54 -11.60
N THR A 349 19.26 25.09 -11.13
CA THR A 349 20.60 24.75 -11.57
C THR A 349 21.44 24.34 -10.38
N VAL A 350 22.20 23.26 -10.53
CA VAL A 350 23.17 22.77 -9.54
C VAL A 350 24.51 22.61 -10.24
N PRO A 351 25.57 23.34 -9.81
CA PRO A 351 26.91 23.13 -10.33
C PRO A 351 27.43 21.76 -9.91
N ILE A 352 28.07 21.04 -10.84
CA ILE A 352 28.62 19.71 -10.63
C ILE A 352 30.14 19.77 -10.73
N ASP A 353 30.81 19.25 -9.71
CA ASP A 353 32.27 19.22 -9.70
C ASP A 353 32.80 18.17 -10.67
N LYS A 354 33.97 18.40 -11.28
CA LYS A 354 34.59 17.43 -12.22
C LYS A 354 34.76 16.04 -11.61
N LYS A 355 35.15 15.97 -10.34
CA LYS A 355 35.28 14.73 -9.57
C LYS A 355 33.96 13.96 -9.49
N THR A 356 32.83 14.67 -9.38
CA THR A 356 31.51 14.04 -9.34
C THR A 356 31.22 13.35 -10.67
N TYR A 357 31.50 13.97 -11.83
CA TYR A 357 31.33 13.27 -13.12
C TYR A 357 32.16 11.97 -13.19
N GLU A 358 33.39 11.99 -12.68
CA GLU A 358 34.27 10.81 -12.62
C GLU A 358 33.69 9.71 -11.70
N GLU A 359 33.19 10.07 -10.53
CA GLU A 359 32.54 9.13 -9.58
C GLU A 359 31.26 8.50 -10.15
N PHE A 360 30.57 9.21 -11.03
CA PHE A 360 29.40 8.70 -11.77
C PHE A 360 29.78 7.93 -13.04
N GLY A 361 31.07 7.78 -13.36
CA GLY A 361 31.54 7.07 -14.55
C GLY A 361 31.22 7.78 -15.88
N ILE A 362 30.97 9.09 -15.85
CA ILE A 362 30.61 9.85 -17.06
C ILE A 362 31.88 10.32 -17.75
N THR A 363 32.11 9.82 -18.97
CA THR A 363 33.28 10.15 -19.80
C THR A 363 32.99 11.13 -20.93
N ASP A 364 31.73 11.50 -21.14
CA ASP A 364 31.33 12.42 -22.21
C ASP A 364 31.80 13.85 -21.91
N THR A 365 32.80 14.31 -22.64
CA THR A 365 33.37 15.65 -22.49
C THR A 365 32.36 16.78 -22.69
N SER A 366 31.31 16.60 -23.50
CA SER A 366 30.29 17.62 -23.71
C SER A 366 29.49 17.87 -22.43
N ILE A 367 29.07 16.78 -21.77
CA ILE A 367 28.35 16.80 -20.50
C ILE A 367 29.23 17.35 -19.36
N ILE A 368 30.50 16.92 -19.30
CA ILE A 368 31.45 17.42 -18.29
C ILE A 368 31.69 18.93 -18.44
N ASN A 369 31.76 19.42 -19.68
CA ASN A 369 32.00 20.84 -19.96
C ASN A 369 30.79 21.72 -19.61
N GLU A 370 29.57 21.19 -19.55
CA GLU A 370 28.41 21.93 -19.02
C GLU A 370 28.62 22.28 -17.53
N GLY A 371 29.22 21.37 -16.75
CA GLY A 371 29.59 21.60 -15.36
C GLY A 371 28.40 21.85 -14.41
N MET A 372 27.18 21.53 -14.84
CA MET A 372 25.96 21.72 -14.07
C MET A 372 24.84 20.81 -14.56
N ILE A 373 23.89 20.50 -13.68
CA ILE A 373 22.57 19.99 -14.07
C ILE A 373 21.55 21.12 -14.01
N SER A 374 20.60 21.12 -14.93
CA SER A 374 19.53 22.12 -14.99
C SER A 374 18.20 21.51 -15.37
N TRP A 375 17.15 21.72 -14.57
CA TRP A 375 15.81 21.19 -14.81
C TRP A 375 14.71 22.23 -14.52
N GLN A 376 13.52 22.00 -15.05
CA GLN A 376 12.36 22.85 -14.80
C GLN A 376 11.55 22.34 -13.62
N MET A 377 11.48 23.13 -12.55
CA MET A 377 10.61 22.84 -11.42
C MET A 377 9.27 23.56 -11.62
N LYS A 378 8.21 22.79 -11.90
CA LYS A 378 6.84 23.26 -12.10
C LYS A 378 6.07 23.31 -10.77
N PRO A 379 4.97 24.08 -10.69
CA PRO A 379 4.04 23.97 -9.56
C PRO A 379 3.53 22.53 -9.40
N THR A 380 3.43 22.04 -8.16
CA THR A 380 3.03 20.67 -7.84
C THR A 380 1.64 20.55 -7.22
N VAL A 381 1.07 21.68 -6.76
CA VAL A 381 -0.27 21.75 -6.16
C VAL A 381 -0.98 23.03 -6.59
N ASN A 382 -2.31 22.95 -6.71
CA ASN A 382 -3.16 24.08 -7.06
C ASN A 382 -4.16 24.35 -5.93
N PHE A 383 -4.29 25.61 -5.53
CA PHE A 383 -5.30 26.08 -4.57
C PHE A 383 -6.21 27.08 -5.28
N GLY A 384 -7.28 26.57 -5.90
CA GLY A 384 -8.12 27.38 -6.80
C GLY A 384 -7.30 27.91 -7.98
N SER A 385 -7.18 29.23 -8.11
CA SER A 385 -6.37 29.88 -9.15
C SER A 385 -4.89 30.03 -8.78
N VAL A 386 -4.48 29.70 -7.54
CA VAL A 386 -3.10 29.87 -7.08
C VAL A 386 -2.30 28.60 -7.34
N GLN A 387 -1.24 28.73 -8.14
CA GLN A 387 -0.25 27.68 -8.36
C GLN A 387 0.84 27.73 -7.28
N ALA A 388 1.10 26.59 -6.65
CA ALA A 388 2.06 26.48 -5.57
C ALA A 388 2.91 25.21 -5.68
N VAL A 389 3.96 25.16 -4.87
CA VAL A 389 4.77 23.97 -4.65
C VAL A 389 4.59 23.50 -3.21
N ARG A 390 4.61 22.19 -2.96
CA ARG A 390 4.53 21.63 -1.60
C ARG A 390 5.80 21.92 -0.81
N ALA A 391 5.67 22.01 0.52
CA ALA A 391 6.79 22.15 1.45
C ALA A 391 7.88 21.09 1.20
N GLN A 392 7.48 19.83 1.05
CA GLN A 392 8.40 18.70 0.80
C GLN A 392 9.24 18.88 -0.46
N ASP A 393 8.69 19.50 -1.52
CA ASP A 393 9.40 19.68 -2.79
C ASP A 393 10.48 20.77 -2.67
N ILE A 394 10.24 21.79 -1.84
CA ILE A 394 11.22 22.84 -1.52
C ILE A 394 12.40 22.24 -0.76
N VAL A 395 12.12 21.40 0.23
CA VAL A 395 13.15 20.74 1.04
C VAL A 395 13.91 19.70 0.21
N ALA A 396 13.23 18.89 -0.61
CA ALA A 396 13.89 17.96 -1.52
C ALA A 396 14.82 18.68 -2.49
N MET A 397 14.38 19.81 -3.08
CA MET A 397 15.22 20.66 -3.91
C MET A 397 16.45 21.17 -3.14
N ASP A 398 16.30 21.66 -1.91
CA ASP A 398 17.44 22.14 -1.10
C ASP A 398 18.44 21.03 -0.78
N ILE A 399 17.95 19.83 -0.44
CA ILE A 399 18.78 18.64 -0.21
C ILE A 399 19.59 18.29 -1.46
N VAL A 400 18.94 18.24 -2.64
CA VAL A 400 19.64 17.97 -3.91
C VAL A 400 20.74 19.01 -4.14
N ARG A 401 20.41 20.30 -4.04
CA ARG A 401 21.38 21.39 -4.24
C ARG A 401 22.57 21.31 -3.28
N ALA A 402 22.36 20.87 -2.04
CA ALA A 402 23.37 20.87 -1.00
C ALA A 402 24.21 19.58 -0.91
N ASN A 403 23.80 18.49 -1.56
CA ASN A 403 24.47 17.18 -1.41
C ASN A 403 24.93 16.55 -2.75
N MET A 404 24.56 17.09 -3.92
CA MET A 404 24.82 16.45 -5.21
C MET A 404 26.30 16.13 -5.48
N ASN A 405 27.23 16.98 -5.02
CA ASN A 405 28.68 16.76 -5.18
C ASN A 405 29.32 15.96 -4.05
N ASP A 406 28.58 15.65 -2.98
CA ASP A 406 29.10 14.97 -1.79
C ASP A 406 28.80 13.47 -1.78
N ARG A 407 27.61 13.08 -2.26
CA ARG A 407 27.15 11.69 -2.23
C ARG A 407 25.97 11.44 -3.19
N PRO A 408 25.74 10.18 -3.60
CA PRO A 408 24.59 9.82 -4.43
C PRO A 408 23.24 10.13 -3.77
N ILE A 409 22.28 10.52 -4.60
CA ILE A 409 20.90 10.81 -4.18
C ILE A 409 19.95 9.99 -5.05
N TYR A 410 18.98 9.35 -4.41
CA TYR A 410 18.03 8.45 -5.04
C TYR A 410 16.59 8.85 -4.75
N PHE A 411 15.68 8.48 -5.63
CA PHE A 411 14.25 8.38 -5.38
C PHE A 411 13.82 6.91 -5.45
N ALA A 412 13.11 6.41 -4.46
CA ALA A 412 12.50 5.08 -4.55
C ALA A 412 11.51 5.02 -5.72
N VAL A 413 11.36 3.85 -6.35
CA VAL A 413 10.42 3.64 -7.48
C VAL A 413 8.95 3.91 -7.11
N THR A 414 8.63 3.83 -5.82
CA THR A 414 7.35 4.18 -5.21
C THR A 414 7.07 5.69 -5.17
N THR A 415 8.08 6.52 -5.47
CA THR A 415 7.92 7.97 -5.53
C THR A 415 7.22 8.35 -6.84
N PRO A 416 6.07 9.04 -6.80
CA PRO A 416 5.38 9.49 -8.00
C PRO A 416 6.18 10.58 -8.72
N ASP A 417 6.02 10.68 -10.03
CA ASP A 417 6.80 11.62 -10.86
C ASP A 417 6.62 13.09 -10.44
N ASN A 418 5.44 13.46 -9.95
CA ASN A 418 5.17 14.81 -9.46
C ASN A 418 5.94 15.15 -8.16
N SER A 419 6.49 14.17 -7.46
CA SER A 419 7.32 14.32 -6.27
C SER A 419 8.83 14.24 -6.54
N LYS A 420 9.23 14.00 -7.80
CA LYS A 420 10.64 13.98 -8.23
C LYS A 420 11.16 15.37 -8.63
N ILE A 421 10.45 16.43 -8.25
CA ILE A 421 10.81 17.85 -8.42
C ILE A 421 11.18 18.29 -9.85
N GLY A 422 10.82 17.51 -10.87
CA GLY A 422 11.14 17.77 -12.28
C GLY A 422 12.46 17.17 -12.78
N LEU A 423 13.10 16.29 -11.99
CA LEU A 423 14.39 15.68 -12.32
C LEU A 423 14.31 14.46 -13.25
N ASN A 424 13.14 14.11 -13.79
CA ASN A 424 12.91 12.85 -14.50
C ASN A 424 13.96 12.51 -15.57
N ASP A 425 14.43 13.50 -16.32
CA ASP A 425 15.42 13.31 -17.38
C ASP A 425 16.82 12.97 -16.83
N TYR A 426 17.12 13.32 -15.58
CA TYR A 426 18.38 13.05 -14.87
C TYR A 426 18.30 11.82 -13.97
N LEU A 427 17.30 10.96 -14.16
CA LEU A 427 17.12 9.76 -13.35
C LEU A 427 17.61 8.51 -14.09
N THR A 428 18.50 7.77 -13.46
CA THR A 428 18.97 6.46 -13.91
C THR A 428 18.48 5.40 -12.94
N MET A 429 17.76 4.40 -13.44
CA MET A 429 17.24 3.30 -12.61
C MET A 429 18.36 2.33 -12.23
N GLU A 430 18.50 2.11 -10.93
CA GLU A 430 19.37 1.11 -10.31
C GLU A 430 18.46 0.26 -9.41
N GLY A 431 17.97 -0.89 -9.90
CA GLY A 431 17.07 -1.77 -9.16
C GLY A 431 15.70 -1.14 -8.86
N LEU A 432 15.36 -1.02 -7.57
CA LEU A 432 14.11 -0.40 -7.08
C LEU A 432 14.27 1.09 -6.75
N SER A 433 15.33 1.73 -7.24
CA SER A 433 15.59 3.14 -7.01
C SER A 433 16.04 3.87 -8.27
N PHE A 434 15.83 5.18 -8.30
CA PHE A 434 16.24 6.09 -9.36
C PHE A 434 17.34 7.00 -8.82
N LYS A 435 18.57 6.83 -9.29
CA LYS A 435 19.70 7.69 -8.97
C LYS A 435 19.61 8.99 -9.77
N ILE A 436 19.87 10.12 -9.13
CA ILE A 436 20.12 11.37 -9.84
C ILE A 436 21.51 11.30 -10.45
N THR A 437 21.62 11.37 -11.78
CA THR A 437 22.89 11.37 -12.51
C THR A 437 23.02 12.66 -13.31
N PRO A 438 24.24 13.23 -13.48
CA PRO A 438 24.42 14.43 -14.27
C PRO A 438 24.49 14.12 -15.77
N LYS A 439 23.65 13.19 -16.24
CA LYS A 439 23.47 12.79 -17.63
C LYS A 439 21.98 12.70 -17.88
N THR A 440 21.50 13.31 -18.95
CA THR A 440 20.08 13.19 -19.33
C THR A 440 19.84 11.92 -20.15
N SER A 441 18.76 11.20 -19.86
CA SER A 441 18.20 10.17 -20.74
C SER A 441 16.77 10.53 -21.11
N LYS A 442 16.49 10.69 -22.41
CA LYS A 442 15.13 10.94 -22.91
C LYS A 442 14.39 9.65 -23.23
N ASP A 443 15.13 8.58 -23.52
CA ASP A 443 14.54 7.29 -23.80
C ASP A 443 14.33 6.54 -22.48
N TYR A 444 13.08 6.11 -22.28
CA TYR A 444 12.64 5.38 -21.10
C TYR A 444 13.50 4.14 -20.80
N TYR A 445 13.93 3.43 -21.86
CA TYR A 445 14.74 2.21 -21.74
C TYR A 445 16.23 2.49 -21.54
N ASN A 446 16.76 3.62 -22.03
CA ASN A 446 18.16 4.02 -21.79
C ASN A 446 18.40 4.66 -20.42
N ALA A 447 17.33 4.96 -19.67
CA ALA A 447 17.39 5.55 -18.34
C ALA A 447 17.64 4.50 -17.23
N ILE A 448 18.57 3.56 -17.47
CA ILE A 448 18.95 2.50 -16.52
C ILE A 448 20.48 2.34 -16.45
N ASP A 449 20.97 1.75 -15.37
CA ASP A 449 22.34 1.22 -15.29
C ASP A 449 22.29 -0.30 -15.51
N GLU A 450 22.70 -0.78 -16.69
CA GLU A 450 22.56 -2.19 -17.09
C GLU A 450 23.32 -3.13 -16.16
N GLU A 451 24.57 -2.82 -15.80
CA GLU A 451 25.40 -3.69 -14.96
C GLU A 451 24.78 -3.87 -13.57
N ILE A 452 24.32 -2.78 -12.95
CA ILE A 452 23.66 -2.84 -11.65
C ILE A 452 22.30 -3.53 -11.77
N MET A 453 21.49 -3.20 -12.78
CA MET A 453 20.19 -3.82 -13.00
C MET A 453 20.31 -5.34 -13.19
N TRP A 454 21.29 -5.79 -13.97
CA TRP A 454 21.59 -7.20 -14.18
C TRP A 454 21.94 -7.87 -12.86
N LYS A 455 22.88 -7.33 -12.08
CA LYS A 455 23.25 -7.89 -10.76
C LYS A 455 22.04 -7.97 -9.82
N GLN A 456 21.23 -6.91 -9.76
CA GLN A 456 20.06 -6.88 -8.88
C GLN A 456 19.02 -7.94 -9.27
N LEU A 457 18.72 -8.10 -10.56
CA LEU A 457 17.61 -8.93 -11.01
C LEU A 457 18.00 -10.38 -11.31
N MET A 458 19.21 -10.59 -11.84
CA MET A 458 19.66 -11.88 -12.38
C MET A 458 20.56 -12.62 -11.39
N ASP A 459 21.37 -11.90 -10.60
CA ASP A 459 22.39 -12.48 -9.72
C ASP A 459 21.95 -12.46 -8.24
N GLU A 460 21.07 -13.39 -7.87
CA GLU A 460 20.61 -13.53 -6.47
C GLU A 460 21.75 -14.03 -5.56
N PRO A 461 22.21 -13.25 -4.55
CA PRO A 461 23.37 -13.62 -3.72
C PRO A 461 23.07 -14.80 -2.79
N GLU A 462 24.10 -15.42 -2.21
CA GLU A 462 23.90 -16.36 -1.10
C GLU A 462 23.73 -15.59 0.23
N GLY A 463 22.64 -15.81 0.96
CA GLY A 463 22.38 -15.14 2.24
C GLY A 463 22.05 -13.65 2.13
N PHE A 464 22.16 -12.90 3.24
CA PHE A 464 21.86 -11.46 3.30
C PHE A 464 23.08 -10.69 3.81
N SER A 465 23.34 -9.52 3.23
CA SER A 465 24.42 -8.62 3.62
C SER A 465 23.89 -7.43 4.41
N LYS A 466 24.64 -7.02 5.43
CA LYS A 466 24.38 -5.76 6.14
C LYS A 466 24.96 -4.56 5.39
N ASP A 467 25.97 -4.78 4.57
CA ASP A 467 26.63 -3.77 3.75
C ASP A 467 26.12 -3.80 2.31
N TYR A 468 26.56 -2.85 1.49
CA TYR A 468 26.17 -2.77 0.09
C TYR A 468 26.61 -4.02 -0.69
N GLN A 469 25.63 -4.77 -1.18
CA GLN A 469 25.82 -5.93 -2.02
C GLN A 469 24.60 -6.01 -2.97
N PRO A 470 24.76 -5.57 -4.23
CA PRO A 470 23.74 -5.72 -5.26
C PRO A 470 23.31 -7.19 -5.41
N GLY A 471 22.02 -7.40 -5.66
CA GLY A 471 21.41 -8.71 -5.84
C GLY A 471 20.14 -8.87 -5.01
N PHE A 472 19.00 -9.03 -5.68
CA PHE A 472 17.68 -9.07 -5.05
C PHE A 472 17.32 -10.43 -4.48
N LYS A 473 16.37 -10.38 -3.54
CA LYS A 473 15.74 -11.50 -2.86
C LYS A 473 14.27 -11.58 -3.23
N PHE A 474 13.81 -12.77 -3.58
CA PHE A 474 12.45 -13.01 -4.06
C PHE A 474 11.73 -14.11 -3.26
N ARG A 475 12.00 -14.23 -1.96
CA ARG A 475 11.51 -15.36 -1.16
C ARG A 475 9.99 -15.40 -1.15
N GLY A 476 9.44 -16.55 -1.52
CA GLY A 476 8.01 -16.84 -1.42
C GLY A 476 7.12 -16.21 -2.50
N LEU A 477 7.66 -15.38 -3.40
CA LEU A 477 6.88 -14.77 -4.48
C LEU A 477 6.37 -15.79 -5.52
N ASN A 478 7.03 -16.95 -5.61
CA ASN A 478 6.66 -18.05 -6.48
C ASN A 478 6.02 -19.24 -5.73
N ASP A 479 5.61 -19.04 -4.47
CA ASP A 479 5.02 -20.08 -3.63
C ASP A 479 3.51 -19.86 -3.43
N SER A 480 2.69 -20.71 -4.04
CA SER A 480 1.23 -20.65 -3.97
C SER A 480 0.64 -20.90 -2.57
N THR A 481 1.45 -21.40 -1.64
CA THR A 481 1.04 -21.63 -0.24
C THR A 481 1.19 -20.39 0.64
N ILE A 482 1.69 -19.27 0.09
CA ILE A 482 1.80 -17.99 0.79
C ILE A 482 0.70 -17.07 0.30
N PHE A 483 -0.11 -16.58 1.24
CA PHE A 483 -1.13 -15.59 0.92
C PHE A 483 -0.53 -14.20 0.67
N MET A 484 -0.83 -13.62 -0.49
CA MET A 484 -0.44 -12.27 -0.89
C MET A 484 -1.68 -11.40 -1.05
N ASP A 485 -1.83 -10.38 -0.20
CA ASP A 485 -2.91 -9.39 -0.36
C ASP A 485 -2.60 -8.38 -1.47
N GLU A 486 -3.60 -7.55 -1.77
CA GLU A 486 -3.57 -6.52 -2.82
C GLU A 486 -2.35 -5.59 -2.74
N ASN A 487 -1.87 -5.27 -1.53
CA ASN A 487 -0.78 -4.33 -1.35
C ASN A 487 0.55 -4.99 -1.68
N HIS A 488 0.73 -6.26 -1.29
CA HIS A 488 1.88 -7.06 -1.72
C HIS A 488 1.90 -7.17 -3.24
N GLN A 489 0.78 -7.53 -3.86
CA GLN A 489 0.67 -7.65 -5.32
C GLN A 489 1.03 -6.33 -6.02
N ARG A 490 0.45 -5.21 -5.57
CA ARG A 490 0.77 -3.88 -6.14
C ARG A 490 2.25 -3.51 -5.99
N LEU A 491 2.88 -3.82 -4.85
CA LEU A 491 4.30 -3.54 -4.64
C LEU A 491 5.20 -4.39 -5.55
N THR A 492 4.83 -5.65 -5.79
CA THR A 492 5.61 -6.56 -6.65
C THR A 492 5.62 -6.14 -8.12
N LEU A 493 4.67 -5.29 -8.57
CA LEU A 493 4.70 -4.70 -9.91
C LEU A 493 5.98 -3.88 -10.15
N ASN A 494 6.58 -3.31 -9.10
CA ASN A 494 7.83 -2.58 -9.24
C ASN A 494 9.00 -3.48 -9.67
N TYR A 495 9.03 -4.74 -9.24
CA TYR A 495 10.02 -5.70 -9.74
C TYR A 495 9.77 -6.03 -11.21
N ARG A 496 8.50 -6.26 -11.61
CA ARG A 496 8.16 -6.50 -13.01
C ARG A 496 8.60 -5.33 -13.89
N ASN A 497 8.34 -4.10 -13.45
CA ASN A 497 8.79 -2.90 -14.15
C ASN A 497 10.32 -2.83 -14.29
N ALA A 498 11.07 -3.27 -13.27
CA ALA A 498 12.52 -3.36 -13.35
C ALA A 498 12.99 -4.39 -14.40
N TYR A 499 12.41 -5.59 -14.39
CA TYR A 499 12.67 -6.63 -15.42
C TYR A 499 12.29 -6.16 -16.82
N ILE A 500 11.11 -5.55 -16.99
CA ILE A 500 10.63 -5.05 -18.28
C ILE A 500 11.56 -3.96 -18.82
N ARG A 501 12.03 -3.04 -17.96
CA ARG A 501 12.98 -2.00 -18.39
C ARG A 501 14.32 -2.59 -18.81
N LEU A 502 14.85 -3.57 -18.08
CA LEU A 502 16.07 -4.28 -18.48
C LEU A 502 15.86 -5.00 -19.83
N ALA A 503 14.76 -5.71 -20.01
CA ALA A 503 14.43 -6.36 -21.28
C ALA A 503 14.30 -5.36 -22.44
N LEU A 504 13.68 -4.19 -22.21
CA LEU A 504 13.59 -3.13 -23.23
C LEU A 504 14.98 -2.57 -23.60
N PHE A 505 15.86 -2.39 -22.62
CA PHE A 505 17.24 -1.96 -22.88
C PHE A 505 18.00 -2.98 -23.73
N GLU A 506 17.96 -4.27 -23.35
CA GLU A 506 18.61 -5.34 -24.10
C GLU A 506 18.04 -5.45 -25.52
N LEU A 507 16.73 -5.25 -25.69
CA LEU A 507 16.08 -5.32 -27.00
C LEU A 507 16.45 -4.17 -27.94
N TYR A 508 16.44 -2.93 -27.44
CA TYR A 508 16.56 -1.75 -28.29
C TYR A 508 17.98 -1.17 -28.35
N SER A 509 18.71 -1.24 -27.25
CA SER A 509 20.04 -0.64 -27.10
C SER A 509 21.12 -1.64 -27.47
N GLU A 510 21.12 -2.82 -26.85
CA GLU A 510 22.10 -3.89 -27.15
C GLU A 510 21.71 -4.76 -28.34
N LYS A 511 20.40 -4.84 -28.64
CA LYS A 511 19.82 -5.71 -29.67
C LYS A 511 20.10 -7.20 -29.44
N ASP A 512 20.13 -7.60 -28.17
CA ASP A 512 20.37 -8.96 -27.73
C ASP A 512 19.06 -9.68 -27.38
N ASN A 513 18.51 -10.39 -28.36
CA ASN A 513 17.26 -11.13 -28.19
C ASN A 513 17.38 -12.29 -27.19
N GLU A 514 18.56 -12.91 -27.04
CA GLU A 514 18.74 -14.04 -26.13
C GLU A 514 18.65 -13.56 -24.67
N LYS A 515 19.31 -12.44 -24.37
CA LYS A 515 19.20 -11.78 -23.07
C LYS A 515 17.78 -11.31 -22.77
N VAL A 516 17.05 -10.78 -23.75
CA VAL A 516 15.63 -10.39 -23.56
C VAL A 516 14.81 -11.59 -23.06
N ILE A 517 14.94 -12.74 -23.72
CA ILE A 517 14.22 -13.96 -23.33
C ILE A 517 14.67 -14.41 -21.93
N GLN A 518 15.97 -14.35 -21.63
CA GLN A 518 16.52 -14.73 -20.32
C GLN A 518 15.95 -13.87 -19.18
N VAL A 519 15.89 -12.55 -19.37
CA VAL A 519 15.36 -11.59 -18.38
C VAL A 519 13.88 -11.84 -18.14
N LEU A 520 13.09 -12.03 -19.19
CA LEU A 520 11.66 -12.28 -19.07
C LEU A 520 11.35 -13.66 -18.45
N ASP A 521 12.15 -14.68 -18.76
CA ASP A 521 12.03 -16.00 -18.14
C ASP A 521 12.33 -15.94 -16.65
N LYS A 522 13.38 -15.21 -16.27
CA LYS A 522 13.73 -15.01 -14.87
C LYS A 522 12.62 -14.29 -14.11
N MET A 523 12.01 -13.29 -14.74
CA MET A 523 10.85 -12.60 -14.18
C MET A 523 9.68 -13.56 -13.91
N ASP A 524 9.32 -14.42 -14.87
CA ASP A 524 8.19 -15.36 -14.70
C ASP A 524 8.52 -16.50 -13.72
N GLU A 525 9.79 -16.92 -13.62
CA GLU A 525 10.28 -17.88 -12.62
C GLU A 525 10.14 -17.32 -11.19
N LYS A 526 10.54 -16.07 -10.97
CA LYS A 526 10.59 -15.43 -9.65
C LYS A 526 9.27 -14.81 -9.24
N ILE A 527 8.52 -14.30 -10.21
CA ILE A 527 7.25 -13.60 -10.00
C ILE A 527 6.23 -14.14 -11.01
N PRO A 528 5.72 -15.37 -10.84
CA PRO A 528 4.82 -15.98 -11.80
C PRO A 528 3.51 -15.19 -11.91
N HIS A 529 3.12 -14.79 -13.12
CA HIS A 529 1.87 -14.04 -13.35
C HIS A 529 0.60 -14.79 -12.91
N LYS A 530 0.66 -16.13 -12.79
CA LYS A 530 -0.45 -16.94 -12.30
C LYS A 530 -0.64 -16.88 -10.79
N LEU A 531 0.42 -16.59 -10.03
CA LEU A 531 0.38 -16.45 -8.57
C LEU A 531 0.22 -14.99 -8.16
N ILE A 532 0.86 -14.09 -8.90
CA ILE A 532 0.77 -12.65 -8.72
C ILE A 532 0.18 -12.10 -10.02
N PRO A 533 -1.17 -12.00 -10.09
CA PRO A 533 -1.89 -11.58 -11.28
C PRO A 533 -1.38 -10.25 -11.83
N VAL A 534 -1.37 -10.18 -13.16
CA VAL A 534 -1.00 -8.98 -13.90
C VAL A 534 -2.17 -8.64 -14.79
N ASP A 535 -2.48 -7.35 -14.90
CA ASP A 535 -3.47 -6.88 -15.86
C ASP A 535 -3.10 -7.31 -17.28
N TYR A 536 -4.08 -7.83 -18.06
CA TYR A 536 -3.84 -8.34 -19.40
C TYR A 536 -3.16 -7.35 -20.35
N ARG A 537 -3.30 -6.04 -20.10
CA ARG A 537 -2.66 -4.98 -20.88
C ARG A 537 -1.14 -4.99 -20.68
N LEU A 538 -0.70 -5.10 -19.44
CA LEU A 538 0.72 -5.25 -19.12
C LEU A 538 1.24 -6.64 -19.52
N LEU A 539 0.41 -7.67 -19.41
CA LEU A 539 0.77 -9.01 -19.94
C LEU A 539 0.96 -8.99 -21.46
N ASN A 540 0.16 -8.20 -22.19
CA ASN A 540 0.34 -7.98 -23.63
C ASN A 540 1.67 -7.30 -23.94
N ASP A 541 2.08 -6.30 -23.17
CA ASP A 541 3.38 -5.65 -23.34
C ASP A 541 4.52 -6.67 -23.14
N VAL A 542 4.44 -7.52 -22.11
CA VAL A 542 5.41 -8.60 -21.86
C VAL A 542 5.41 -9.65 -22.98
N ALA A 543 4.24 -10.08 -23.44
CA ALA A 543 4.11 -11.05 -24.52
C ALA A 543 4.74 -10.53 -25.80
N ASN A 544 4.51 -9.26 -26.14
CA ASN A 544 5.11 -8.65 -27.32
C ASN A 544 6.63 -8.59 -27.25
N LEU A 545 7.24 -8.40 -26.07
CA LEU A 545 8.70 -8.50 -25.93
C LEU A 545 9.22 -9.89 -26.30
N TYR A 546 8.55 -10.97 -25.88
CA TYR A 546 8.89 -12.33 -26.34
C TYR A 546 8.74 -12.48 -27.86
N TYR A 547 7.64 -11.95 -28.43
CA TYR A 547 7.41 -12.01 -29.88
C TYR A 547 8.52 -11.29 -30.66
N THR A 548 8.87 -10.06 -30.26
CA THR A 548 9.92 -9.26 -30.92
C THR A 548 11.30 -9.90 -30.75
N ALA A 549 11.58 -10.54 -29.61
CA ALA A 549 12.81 -11.32 -29.40
C ALA A 549 12.84 -12.64 -30.18
N GLY A 550 11.73 -13.06 -30.80
CA GLY A 550 11.63 -14.26 -31.63
C GLY A 550 11.08 -15.50 -30.94
N GLU A 551 10.69 -15.42 -29.67
CA GLU A 551 10.16 -16.53 -28.86
C GLU A 551 8.63 -16.66 -29.03
N LYS A 552 8.24 -17.23 -30.17
CA LYS A 552 6.83 -17.32 -30.59
C LYS A 552 5.99 -18.27 -29.74
N VAL A 553 6.58 -19.32 -29.15
CA VAL A 553 5.83 -20.32 -28.39
C VAL A 553 5.33 -19.73 -27.08
N LYS A 554 6.17 -18.97 -26.37
CA LYS A 554 5.74 -18.27 -25.15
C LYS A 554 4.77 -17.13 -25.47
N TYR A 555 5.01 -16.40 -26.56
CA TYR A 555 4.05 -15.41 -27.04
C TYR A 555 2.67 -16.02 -27.24
N GLU A 556 2.55 -17.13 -27.97
CA GLU A 556 1.26 -17.78 -28.23
C GLU A 556 0.56 -18.17 -26.93
N LYS A 557 1.28 -18.73 -25.96
CA LYS A 557 0.73 -19.08 -24.65
C LYS A 557 0.10 -17.87 -23.95
N TYR A 558 0.82 -16.75 -23.85
CA TYR A 558 0.29 -15.54 -23.22
C TYR A 558 -0.82 -14.90 -24.06
N ALA A 559 -0.71 -14.92 -25.38
CA ALA A 559 -1.70 -14.38 -26.29
C ALA A 559 -3.08 -15.03 -26.09
N ARG A 560 -3.16 -16.34 -25.79
CA ARG A 560 -4.44 -17.01 -25.45
C ARG A 560 -5.03 -16.53 -24.13
N GLU A 561 -4.19 -16.29 -23.13
CA GLU A 561 -4.62 -15.77 -21.82
C GLU A 561 -5.14 -14.33 -21.98
N ILE A 562 -4.42 -13.50 -22.73
CA ILE A 562 -4.80 -12.12 -23.08
C ILE A 562 -6.09 -12.09 -23.90
N GLU A 563 -6.24 -12.96 -24.91
CA GLU A 563 -7.45 -13.08 -25.74
C GLU A 563 -8.68 -13.31 -24.85
N LYS A 564 -8.59 -14.24 -23.90
CA LYS A 564 -9.68 -14.55 -22.97
C LYS A 564 -10.05 -13.35 -22.09
N GLU A 565 -9.06 -12.68 -21.48
CA GLU A 565 -9.32 -11.56 -20.57
C GLU A 565 -9.83 -10.32 -21.31
N ALA A 566 -9.24 -9.98 -22.46
CA ALA A 566 -9.66 -8.86 -23.28
C ALA A 566 -11.08 -9.05 -23.84
N MET A 567 -11.45 -10.28 -24.22
CA MET A 567 -12.81 -10.59 -24.64
C MET A 567 -13.81 -10.45 -23.49
N ASN A 568 -13.47 -10.93 -22.29
CA ASN A 568 -14.31 -10.78 -21.11
C ASN A 568 -14.50 -9.30 -20.72
N ASP A 569 -13.45 -8.48 -20.84
CA ASP A 569 -13.53 -7.03 -20.65
C ASP A 569 -14.52 -6.40 -21.65
N LEU A 570 -14.43 -6.76 -22.93
CA LEU A 570 -15.38 -6.28 -23.95
C LEU A 570 -16.83 -6.66 -23.66
N GLU A 571 -17.07 -7.89 -23.22
CA GLU A 571 -18.42 -8.38 -22.89
C GLU A 571 -18.99 -7.67 -21.65
N THR A 572 -18.14 -7.37 -20.67
CA THR A 572 -18.56 -6.75 -19.41
C THR A 572 -18.73 -5.23 -19.54
N ASN A 573 -17.79 -4.56 -20.21
CA ASN A 573 -17.66 -3.12 -20.21
C ASN A 573 -18.06 -2.45 -21.53
N GLY A 574 -18.32 -3.22 -22.58
CA GLY A 574 -18.67 -2.73 -23.91
C GLY A 574 -17.53 -2.02 -24.64
N PHE A 575 -17.83 -1.49 -25.83
CA PHE A 575 -16.86 -0.76 -26.64
C PHE A 575 -16.53 0.62 -26.04
N ARG A 576 -15.23 0.93 -25.97
CA ARG A 576 -14.73 2.23 -25.54
C ARG A 576 -13.88 2.85 -26.67
N PRO A 577 -14.31 3.97 -27.29
CA PRO A 577 -13.63 4.55 -28.46
C PRO A 577 -12.33 5.28 -28.15
N THR A 578 -11.98 5.48 -26.87
CA THR A 578 -10.81 6.28 -26.45
C THR A 578 -10.01 5.53 -25.38
N GLY A 579 -8.67 5.59 -25.46
CA GLY A 579 -7.72 5.02 -24.51
C GLY A 579 -6.59 4.21 -25.17
N ASP A 580 -5.37 4.35 -24.65
CA ASP A 580 -4.15 3.67 -25.15
C ASP A 580 -4.21 2.13 -25.04
N TYR A 581 -5.15 1.62 -24.24
CA TYR A 581 -5.39 0.19 -24.04
C TYR A 581 -6.83 -0.20 -24.35
N ASN A 582 -7.25 0.07 -25.59
CA ASN A 582 -8.51 -0.42 -26.11
C ASN A 582 -8.42 -1.95 -26.32
N PRO A 583 -9.33 -2.77 -25.74
CA PRO A 583 -9.29 -4.22 -25.91
C PRO A 583 -9.30 -4.65 -27.38
N TYR A 584 -9.94 -3.88 -28.28
CA TYR A 584 -9.90 -4.13 -29.73
C TYR A 584 -8.51 -3.98 -30.33
N LEU A 585 -7.71 -3.01 -29.88
CA LEU A 585 -6.34 -2.80 -30.39
C LEU A 585 -5.42 -3.93 -29.92
N ILE A 586 -5.59 -4.39 -28.68
CA ILE A 586 -4.85 -5.53 -28.12
C ILE A 586 -5.23 -6.81 -28.88
N LEU A 587 -6.53 -7.08 -29.04
CA LEU A 587 -7.01 -8.25 -29.79
C LEU A 587 -6.57 -8.20 -31.26
N LYS A 588 -6.56 -7.02 -31.89
CA LYS A 588 -6.01 -6.83 -33.24
C LYS A 588 -4.56 -7.29 -33.30
N GLN A 589 -3.72 -6.78 -32.39
CA GLN A 589 -2.30 -7.15 -32.33
C GLN A 589 -2.11 -8.65 -32.09
N VAL A 590 -2.91 -9.22 -31.18
CA VAL A 590 -2.90 -10.66 -30.88
C VAL A 590 -3.19 -11.48 -32.14
N TYR A 591 -4.29 -11.19 -32.83
CA TYR A 591 -4.69 -11.93 -34.02
C TYR A 591 -3.76 -11.69 -35.21
N ASP A 592 -3.22 -10.49 -35.39
CA ASP A 592 -2.22 -10.19 -36.43
C ASP A 592 -0.96 -11.04 -36.25
N ASN A 593 -0.41 -11.04 -35.04
CA ASN A 593 0.82 -11.77 -34.72
C ASN A 593 0.65 -13.30 -34.80
N LEU A 594 -0.56 -13.81 -34.53
CA LEU A 594 -0.91 -15.23 -34.66
C LEU A 594 -1.36 -15.62 -36.08
N GLY A 595 -1.63 -14.65 -36.96
CA GLY A 595 -2.21 -14.89 -38.30
C GLY A 595 -3.68 -15.32 -38.28
N GLU A 596 -4.40 -15.04 -37.19
CA GLU A 596 -5.81 -15.42 -36.98
C GLU A 596 -6.79 -14.34 -37.48
N TYR A 597 -6.61 -13.91 -38.73
CA TYR A 597 -7.36 -12.78 -39.31
C TYR A 597 -8.88 -12.96 -39.30
N ASP A 598 -9.36 -14.21 -39.38
CA ASP A 598 -10.79 -14.54 -39.30
C ASP A 598 -11.44 -14.13 -37.99
N LYS A 599 -10.73 -14.31 -36.87
CA LYS A 599 -11.24 -13.95 -35.55
C LYS A 599 -11.35 -12.43 -35.39
N PHE A 600 -10.36 -11.69 -35.89
CA PHE A 600 -10.44 -10.23 -35.88
C PHE A 600 -11.55 -9.72 -36.81
N LEU A 601 -11.76 -10.36 -37.96
CA LEU A 601 -12.87 -10.03 -38.86
C LEU A 601 -14.24 -10.22 -38.18
N GLU A 602 -14.43 -11.28 -37.39
CA GLU A 602 -15.65 -11.46 -36.60
C GLU A 602 -15.82 -10.33 -35.57
N LEU A 603 -14.74 -9.98 -34.87
CA LEU A 603 -14.74 -8.91 -33.89
C LEU A 603 -15.08 -7.53 -34.52
N LEU A 604 -14.53 -7.23 -35.70
CA LEU A 604 -14.85 -6.04 -36.47
C LEU A 604 -16.32 -6.00 -36.92
N LYS A 605 -16.90 -7.14 -37.31
CA LYS A 605 -18.34 -7.22 -37.64
C LYS A 605 -19.21 -6.91 -36.44
N ARG A 606 -18.86 -7.42 -35.24
CA ARG A 606 -19.54 -7.06 -33.99
C ARG A 606 -19.41 -5.57 -33.69
N LEU A 607 -18.22 -4.99 -33.91
CA LEU A 607 -17.96 -3.57 -33.71
C LEU A 607 -18.79 -2.69 -34.66
N LYS A 608 -18.93 -3.08 -35.93
CA LYS A 608 -19.77 -2.39 -36.92
C LYS A 608 -21.24 -2.32 -36.49
N THR A 609 -21.75 -3.35 -35.82
CA THR A 609 -23.11 -3.31 -35.25
C THR A 609 -23.22 -2.28 -34.12
N ALA A 610 -22.18 -2.14 -33.30
CA ALA A 610 -22.15 -1.19 -32.19
C ALA A 610 -21.91 0.26 -32.65
N VAL A 611 -21.13 0.47 -33.71
CA VAL A 611 -20.77 1.79 -34.24
C VAL A 611 -20.96 1.83 -35.77
N PRO A 612 -22.22 1.89 -36.26
CA PRO A 612 -22.54 1.71 -37.68
C PRO A 612 -22.11 2.88 -38.58
N THR A 613 -21.74 4.03 -38.02
CA THR A 613 -21.43 5.26 -38.77
C THR A 613 -19.95 5.51 -38.99
N ASP A 614 -19.05 4.64 -38.49
CA ASP A 614 -17.60 4.83 -38.64
C ASP A 614 -17.07 4.16 -39.92
N PRO A 615 -16.66 4.94 -40.95
CA PRO A 615 -16.18 4.40 -42.22
C PRO A 615 -14.81 3.73 -42.13
N THR A 616 -14.08 3.88 -41.01
CA THR A 616 -12.80 3.18 -40.80
C THR A 616 -13.00 1.68 -40.56
N ILE A 617 -14.12 1.29 -39.94
CA ILE A 617 -14.45 -0.11 -39.66
C ILE A 617 -14.71 -0.86 -40.95
N ASP A 618 -15.41 -0.25 -41.91
CA ASP A 618 -15.67 -0.86 -43.22
C ASP A 618 -14.38 -1.17 -43.98
N ARG A 619 -13.42 -0.23 -43.96
CA ARG A 619 -12.10 -0.44 -44.58
C ARG A 619 -11.32 -1.56 -43.92
N LEU A 620 -11.37 -1.64 -42.59
CA LEU A 620 -10.72 -2.71 -41.84
C LEU A 620 -11.37 -4.07 -42.13
N ILE A 621 -12.70 -4.15 -42.22
CA ILE A 621 -13.41 -5.38 -42.59
C ILE A 621 -12.95 -5.86 -43.97
N ASP A 622 -12.91 -4.97 -44.97
CA ASP A 622 -12.45 -5.32 -46.32
C ASP A 622 -10.99 -5.79 -46.33
N GLN A 623 -10.13 -5.13 -45.56
CA GLN A 623 -8.72 -5.50 -45.42
C GLN A 623 -8.56 -6.90 -44.81
N TYR A 624 -9.19 -7.16 -43.67
CA TYR A 624 -9.07 -8.43 -42.96
C TYR A 624 -9.77 -9.59 -43.68
N GLN A 625 -10.81 -9.30 -44.47
CA GLN A 625 -11.44 -10.29 -45.34
C GLN A 625 -10.54 -10.72 -46.50
N ARG A 626 -9.67 -9.85 -47.02
CA ARG A 626 -8.62 -10.24 -47.99
C ARG A 626 -7.51 -11.05 -47.34
N LEU A 627 -7.06 -10.64 -46.14
CA LEU A 627 -6.02 -11.34 -45.38
C LEU A 627 -6.44 -12.76 -44.99
N SER A 628 -7.68 -12.93 -44.52
CA SER A 628 -8.31 -14.22 -44.22
C SER A 628 -8.33 -15.16 -45.44
N ASN A 629 -8.64 -14.63 -46.63
CA ASN A 629 -8.66 -15.38 -47.88
C ASN A 629 -7.25 -15.66 -48.46
N GLY A 630 -6.17 -15.44 -47.70
CA GLY A 630 -4.80 -15.67 -48.14
C GLY A 630 -4.31 -14.68 -49.20
N THR A 631 -5.01 -13.57 -49.42
CA THR A 631 -4.63 -12.54 -50.39
C THR A 631 -3.72 -11.54 -49.68
N ILE A 632 -2.40 -11.63 -49.91
CA ILE A 632 -1.42 -10.68 -49.34
C ILE A 632 -1.71 -9.29 -49.95
N PRO A 633 -2.03 -8.26 -49.15
CA PRO A 633 -2.19 -6.91 -49.67
C PRO A 633 -0.84 -6.39 -50.18
N GLU A 634 -0.79 -5.86 -51.40
CA GLU A 634 0.32 -5.02 -51.85
C GLU A 634 0.45 -3.85 -50.88
N ILE A 635 1.61 -3.75 -50.21
CA ILE A 635 1.93 -2.63 -49.32
C ILE A 635 1.98 -1.37 -50.17
N PRO A 636 1.11 -0.35 -49.94
CA PRO A 636 1.26 0.93 -50.61
C PRO A 636 2.58 1.54 -50.15
N LYS A 637 3.49 1.82 -51.10
CA LYS A 637 4.66 2.66 -50.84
C LYS A 637 4.19 4.02 -50.32
N GLN A 638 4.27 4.24 -49.01
CA GLN A 638 4.25 5.59 -48.44
C GLN A 638 5.61 5.85 -47.76
N ASN A 639 6.36 6.70 -48.45
CA ASN A 639 7.53 7.52 -48.09
C ASN A 639 8.37 7.18 -46.84
N LYS A 640 9.67 7.04 -47.10
CA LYS A 640 10.81 7.08 -46.17
C LYS A 640 10.74 8.21 -45.14
#